data_AF-A0A9W6CVS6-F1
#
_entry.id   AF-A0A9W6CVS6-F1
#
_cell.length_a   1.000
_cell.length_b   1.000
_cell.length_c   1.000
_cell.angle_alpha   90.00
_cell.angle_beta   90.00
_cell.angle_gamma   90.00
#
_symmetry.space_group_name_H-M   'P 1'
#
loop_
_entity.id
_entity.type
_entity.pdbx_description
1 polymer ?
#
loop_
_entity_poly.entity_id
_entity_poly.type
_entity_poly.pdbx_seq_one_letter_code
_entity_poly.pdbx_strand_id
1 'polypeptide(L)'
;MTSHQHAHHPTGILFGAAYYAEYHREERTAQDLDLMREAGFTVIRVGESVWSTWEPRDGEFDLDWLQPVLDGAHERGITVILGTPTYAVPPWLQTAYPEIAAERRTGERVPWGARQEVDYSHPAFRFHAERVIRAVVARYADHPAVIGYQVDNEPGMELFHNRGSFARFVRRLKAQYGDVETLNREWGLTYWSHRLSDWSDLWTPDGNSLPQYDLAWRRYQADLTTEFIAWQADIVREYASPEQFVTTCIAYNRPALDDEDLVANLDITAGNPYYAMQDHLDLTKDLEPVTHWTTSGVASMLRQADRLFSSNQSRFFVTETDAQAIGGSAFNLPPYPGQLRQAAFAFIARGAAMIEYWHWHTLPYGTETYWGGVIPHSLQPGRVYEELAGVGHDLGAIGDALDGYEPDADVAILWSNDSNFALEFFPNLALPDGEPDRMSYTRTVEAFHRGVLEAGAQSRILHAGQAHALGAADLAARYPVLIAPAFYVASDADLDLLRDYAAAGGHLVVGIRTGYGDEEARARVEVAPARLAEAAGVHYEEFSNLQADVPVTGAGGLETAADAAGRLWADGLISDGAEAVAQYAHPRFGDFPAVTTHPHGAGRITVVGTVPSPALAADLVRWAVPAPIADGLAAERALPVTVSSGTLPDGRRAWFSFNWSWDETTITLSRDVVDAVTGTAHVAGTELTLEAWSTLTLLDG
;
A
#
# COMPACT_ATOMS: atom_id res chain seq x y z
N MET A 1 -4.63 -12.42 -24.28
CA MET A 1 -5.45 -13.23 -23.34
C MET A 1 -4.90 -14.65 -23.31
N THR A 2 -3.72 -14.81 -22.72
CA THR A 2 -3.21 -16.10 -22.26
C THR A 2 -3.86 -16.35 -20.91
N SER A 3 -4.57 -17.47 -20.77
CA SER A 3 -5.13 -17.89 -19.49
C SER A 3 -3.97 -18.18 -18.55
N HIS A 4 -3.70 -17.29 -17.60
CA HIS A 4 -2.90 -17.64 -16.45
C HIS A 4 -3.64 -18.78 -15.75
N GLN A 5 -3.04 -19.97 -15.81
CA GLN A 5 -3.49 -21.13 -15.06
C GLN A 5 -3.62 -20.70 -13.60
N HIS A 6 -4.77 -20.99 -12.99
CA HIS A 6 -5.05 -20.64 -11.59
C HIS A 6 -3.90 -21.14 -10.71
N ALA A 7 -3.11 -20.20 -10.19
CA ALA A 7 -2.20 -20.46 -9.08
C ALA A 7 -3.02 -21.10 -7.96
N HIS A 8 -2.45 -22.10 -7.28
CA HIS A 8 -3.12 -22.71 -6.15
C HIS A 8 -3.31 -21.65 -5.06
N HIS A 9 -4.55 -21.22 -4.86
CA HIS A 9 -4.90 -20.45 -3.67
C HIS A 9 -5.13 -21.45 -2.53
N PRO A 10 -4.42 -21.29 -1.40
CA PRO A 10 -4.74 -22.04 -0.19
C PRO A 10 -6.21 -21.80 0.17
N THR A 11 -6.91 -22.85 0.60
CA THR A 11 -8.27 -22.73 1.12
C THR A 11 -8.22 -22.14 2.53
N GLY A 12 -9.14 -21.24 2.85
CA GLY A 12 -9.14 -20.46 4.08
C GLY A 12 -8.17 -19.28 4.06
N ILE A 13 -8.02 -18.66 5.22
CA ILE A 13 -7.02 -17.61 5.46
C ILE A 13 -5.76 -18.26 6.03
N LEU A 14 -4.63 -18.08 5.36
CA LEU A 14 -3.34 -18.50 5.92
C LEU A 14 -2.99 -17.63 7.13
N PHE A 15 -2.46 -18.23 8.19
CA PHE A 15 -2.17 -17.54 9.44
C PHE A 15 -0.84 -18.02 10.00
N GLY A 16 0.08 -17.10 10.30
CA GLY A 16 1.45 -17.52 10.55
C GLY A 16 2.39 -16.44 11.05
N ALA A 17 3.68 -16.72 10.93
CA ALA A 17 4.75 -15.78 11.20
C ALA A 17 6.04 -16.17 10.47
N ALA A 18 6.92 -15.21 10.24
CA ALA A 18 8.30 -15.51 9.90
C ALA A 18 8.98 -16.28 11.05
N TYR A 19 9.72 -17.34 10.73
CA TYR A 19 10.37 -18.23 11.69
C TYR A 19 11.85 -18.41 11.39
N TYR A 20 12.69 -18.11 12.38
CA TYR A 20 14.15 -18.11 12.24
C TYR A 20 14.79 -19.01 13.29
N ALA A 21 14.86 -20.31 13.01
CA ALA A 21 15.52 -21.27 13.89
C ALA A 21 17.01 -20.94 14.08
N GLU A 22 17.65 -20.41 13.03
CA GLU A 22 19.02 -19.93 12.99
C GLU A 22 19.33 -18.83 14.01
N TYR A 23 18.31 -18.14 14.53
CA TYR A 23 18.49 -17.06 15.50
C TYR A 23 18.38 -17.52 16.96
N HIS A 24 17.93 -18.75 17.20
CA HIS A 24 17.88 -19.31 18.54
C HIS A 24 19.28 -19.58 19.11
N ARG A 25 19.39 -19.42 20.43
CA ARG A 25 20.61 -19.77 21.18
C ARG A 25 20.66 -21.25 21.58
N GLU A 26 19.51 -21.91 21.59
CA GLU A 26 19.32 -23.30 21.99
C GLU A 26 18.34 -23.95 21.01
N GLU A 27 18.48 -25.27 20.78
CA GLU A 27 17.53 -26.00 19.95
C GLU A 27 16.17 -26.02 20.64
N ARG A 28 15.13 -25.55 19.94
CA ARG A 28 13.75 -25.59 20.40
C ARG A 28 12.70 -25.67 19.28
N THR A 29 13.11 -26.06 18.08
CA THR A 29 12.28 -26.02 16.87
C THR A 29 10.99 -26.80 17.06
N ALA A 30 11.08 -28.01 17.62
CA ALA A 30 9.91 -28.85 17.87
C ALA A 30 8.90 -28.17 18.82
N GLN A 31 9.39 -27.53 19.88
CA GLN A 31 8.53 -26.84 20.85
C GLN A 31 7.84 -25.62 20.22
N ASP A 32 8.56 -24.83 19.44
CA ASP A 32 8.00 -23.66 18.77
C ASP A 32 6.92 -24.06 17.76
N LEU A 33 7.17 -25.10 16.97
CA LEU A 33 6.18 -25.60 16.02
C LEU A 33 4.97 -26.23 16.71
N ASP A 34 5.14 -26.87 17.88
CA ASP A 34 4.02 -27.34 18.71
C ASP A 34 3.15 -26.16 19.17
N LEU A 35 3.77 -25.08 19.66
CA LEU A 35 3.07 -23.85 20.06
C LEU A 35 2.37 -23.17 18.86
N MET A 36 3.01 -23.09 17.70
CA MET A 36 2.38 -22.56 16.47
C MET A 36 1.11 -23.35 16.12
N ARG A 37 1.19 -24.68 16.16
CA ARG A 37 0.04 -25.55 15.91
C ARG A 37 -1.08 -25.33 16.93
N GLU A 38 -0.74 -25.21 18.21
CA GLU A 38 -1.71 -24.92 19.28
C GLU A 38 -2.40 -23.56 19.08
N ALA A 39 -1.67 -22.56 18.59
CA ALA A 39 -2.18 -21.24 18.24
C ALA A 39 -2.96 -21.19 16.91
N GLY A 40 -3.07 -22.31 16.18
CA GLY A 40 -3.77 -22.37 14.91
C GLY A 40 -2.99 -21.80 13.71
N PHE A 41 -1.66 -21.67 13.82
CA PHE A 41 -0.84 -21.25 12.67
C PHE A 41 -0.81 -22.36 11.62
N THR A 42 -0.96 -21.95 10.36
CA THR A 42 -1.02 -22.82 9.17
C THR A 42 0.14 -22.60 8.21
N VAL A 43 0.90 -21.52 8.36
CA VAL A 43 2.05 -21.17 7.51
C VAL A 43 3.19 -20.55 8.33
N ILE A 44 4.43 -20.74 7.86
CA ILE A 44 5.60 -19.97 8.29
C ILE A 44 6.43 -19.50 7.08
N ARG A 45 7.12 -18.37 7.23
CA ARG A 45 8.12 -17.90 6.27
C ARG A 45 9.53 -18.09 6.80
N VAL A 46 10.47 -18.58 5.96
CA VAL A 46 11.85 -18.92 6.40
C VAL A 46 12.92 -18.57 5.36
N GLY A 47 14.15 -18.33 5.81
CA GLY A 47 15.38 -18.47 5.00
C GLY A 47 15.91 -17.24 4.27
N GLU A 48 15.13 -16.16 4.13
CA GLU A 48 15.52 -14.95 3.38
C GLU A 48 16.65 -14.15 4.04
N SER A 49 16.83 -14.29 5.36
CA SER A 49 17.70 -13.38 6.11
C SER A 49 19.15 -13.82 6.28
N VAL A 50 19.53 -14.98 5.75
CA VAL A 50 20.76 -15.68 6.16
C VAL A 50 21.61 -16.25 5.01
N TRP A 51 21.92 -15.45 3.98
CA TRP A 51 22.83 -15.90 2.90
C TRP A 51 24.15 -16.48 3.46
N SER A 52 24.76 -15.86 4.46
CA SER A 52 25.99 -16.40 5.07
C SER A 52 25.84 -17.77 5.74
N THR A 53 24.62 -18.21 6.05
CA THR A 53 24.34 -19.57 6.54
C THR A 53 24.19 -20.54 5.36
N TRP A 54 23.48 -20.12 4.30
CA TRP A 54 23.36 -20.90 3.06
C TRP A 54 24.69 -21.13 2.36
N GLU A 55 25.54 -20.11 2.31
CA GLU A 55 26.82 -20.10 1.61
C GLU A 55 27.89 -19.42 2.49
N PRO A 56 28.44 -20.14 3.50
CA PRO A 56 29.41 -19.58 4.45
C PRO A 56 30.73 -19.14 3.81
N ARG A 57 31.12 -19.72 2.67
CA ARG A 57 32.27 -19.31 1.86
C ARG A 57 31.91 -19.39 0.39
N ASP A 58 32.64 -18.65 -0.45
CA ASP A 58 32.39 -18.59 -1.89
C ASP A 58 32.35 -20.00 -2.53
N GLY A 59 31.16 -20.43 -2.98
CA GLY A 59 30.92 -21.72 -3.60
C GLY A 59 30.81 -22.91 -2.64
N GLU A 60 30.94 -22.71 -1.34
CA GLU A 60 30.73 -23.73 -0.31
C GLU A 60 29.33 -23.56 0.30
N PHE A 61 28.40 -24.46 -0.02
CA PHE A 61 27.02 -24.41 0.48
C PHE A 61 26.81 -25.33 1.70
N ASP A 62 26.06 -24.83 2.68
CA ASP A 62 25.42 -25.62 3.72
C ASP A 62 23.90 -25.46 3.54
N LEU A 63 23.27 -26.45 2.90
CA LEU A 63 21.85 -26.37 2.57
C LEU A 63 20.97 -27.15 3.55
N ASP A 64 21.50 -28.19 4.19
CA ASP A 64 20.69 -29.17 4.94
C ASP A 64 20.22 -28.66 6.30
N TRP A 65 20.74 -27.52 6.78
CA TRP A 65 20.38 -26.95 8.07
C TRP A 65 18.88 -26.62 8.21
N LEU A 66 18.19 -26.29 7.11
CA LEU A 66 16.76 -25.93 7.13
C LEU A 66 15.84 -27.16 7.13
N GLN A 67 16.33 -28.33 6.70
CA GLN A 67 15.54 -29.56 6.60
C GLN A 67 14.74 -29.89 7.87
N PRO A 68 15.29 -29.82 9.10
CA PRO A 68 14.54 -30.14 10.32
C PRO A 68 13.36 -29.20 10.57
N VAL A 69 13.45 -27.93 10.15
CA VAL A 69 12.35 -26.95 10.26
C VAL A 69 11.23 -27.35 9.30
N LEU A 70 11.56 -27.68 8.05
CA LEU A 70 10.56 -28.07 7.05
C LEU A 70 9.88 -29.40 7.38
N ASP A 71 10.66 -30.40 7.78
CA ASP A 71 10.14 -31.70 8.21
C ASP A 71 9.20 -31.53 9.42
N GLY A 72 9.65 -30.78 10.44
CA GLY A 72 8.88 -30.53 11.65
C GLY A 72 7.59 -29.76 11.41
N ALA A 73 7.62 -28.78 10.49
CA ALA A 73 6.44 -28.02 10.09
C ALA A 73 5.44 -28.92 9.36
N HIS A 74 5.92 -29.72 8.40
CA HIS A 74 5.07 -30.67 7.67
C HIS A 74 4.38 -31.69 8.58
N GLU A 75 5.11 -32.26 9.55
CA GLU A 75 4.56 -33.20 10.54
C GLU A 75 3.39 -32.61 11.35
N ARG A 76 3.32 -31.28 11.46
CA ARG A 76 2.30 -30.53 12.20
C ARG A 76 1.22 -29.93 11.30
N GLY A 77 1.31 -30.12 9.99
CA GLY A 77 0.40 -29.52 9.02
C GLY A 77 0.63 -28.02 8.80
N ILE A 78 1.82 -27.53 9.14
CA ILE A 78 2.24 -26.15 8.89
C ILE A 78 2.97 -26.12 7.54
N THR A 79 2.49 -25.27 6.65
CA THR A 79 3.10 -25.02 5.32
C THR A 79 4.19 -23.97 5.41
N VAL A 80 5.01 -23.85 4.36
CA VAL A 80 6.20 -23.00 4.36
C VAL A 80 6.27 -22.15 3.09
N ILE A 81 6.55 -20.86 3.28
CA ILE A 81 7.00 -19.94 2.24
C ILE A 81 8.52 -19.81 2.35
N LEU A 82 9.24 -20.21 1.30
CA LEU A 82 10.70 -20.18 1.31
C LEU A 82 11.23 -18.89 0.68
N GLY A 83 11.98 -18.12 1.46
CA GLY A 83 12.59 -16.86 1.02
C GLY A 83 13.95 -17.04 0.35
N THR A 84 14.21 -16.34 -0.76
CA THR A 84 15.56 -16.26 -1.34
C THR A 84 16.41 -15.22 -0.60
N PRO A 85 17.70 -15.49 -0.31
CA PRO A 85 18.44 -14.71 0.68
C PRO A 85 19.17 -13.48 0.12
N THR A 86 18.68 -12.87 -0.96
CA THR A 86 19.46 -11.91 -1.76
C THR A 86 19.55 -10.49 -1.19
N TYR A 87 18.68 -10.13 -0.25
CA TYR A 87 18.61 -8.76 0.28
C TYR A 87 19.78 -8.39 1.22
N ALA A 88 20.54 -9.38 1.72
CA ALA A 88 21.66 -9.19 2.64
C ALA A 88 22.82 -10.13 2.27
N VAL A 89 23.92 -9.53 1.81
CA VAL A 89 25.06 -10.28 1.27
C VAL A 89 26.08 -10.67 2.35
N PRO A 90 26.74 -11.84 2.22
CA PRO A 90 27.72 -12.30 3.20
C PRO A 90 29.03 -11.47 3.15
N PRO A 91 29.78 -11.38 4.25
CA PRO A 91 31.02 -10.59 4.30
C PRO A 91 32.10 -11.01 3.29
N TRP A 92 32.14 -12.30 2.91
CA TRP A 92 33.09 -12.77 1.89
C TRP A 92 32.80 -12.16 0.52
N LEU A 93 31.53 -11.93 0.18
CA LEU A 93 31.13 -11.34 -1.09
C LEU A 93 31.48 -9.86 -1.13
N GLN A 94 31.21 -9.15 -0.02
CA GLN A 94 31.59 -7.75 0.17
C GLN A 94 33.10 -7.53 0.02
N THR A 95 33.90 -8.47 0.55
CA THR A 95 35.36 -8.41 0.49
C THR A 95 35.90 -8.71 -0.91
N ALA A 96 35.32 -9.70 -1.58
CA ALA A 96 35.75 -10.12 -2.92
C ALA A 96 35.35 -9.11 -4.01
N TYR A 97 34.18 -8.49 -3.88
CA TYR A 97 33.61 -7.56 -4.86
C TYR A 97 33.10 -6.28 -4.18
N PRO A 98 33.98 -5.44 -3.62
CA PRO A 98 33.57 -4.20 -2.94
C PRO A 98 32.86 -3.20 -3.87
N GLU A 99 32.95 -3.37 -5.18
CA GLU A 99 32.25 -2.58 -6.20
C GLU A 99 30.74 -2.84 -6.30
N ILE A 100 30.22 -3.90 -5.67
CA ILE A 100 28.76 -4.16 -5.67
C ILE A 100 28.00 -3.23 -4.71
N ALA A 101 28.70 -2.51 -3.82
CA ALA A 101 28.06 -1.56 -2.92
C ALA A 101 27.23 -0.53 -3.71
N ALA A 102 25.98 -0.33 -3.29
CA ALA A 102 25.15 0.75 -3.79
C ALA A 102 25.80 2.12 -3.50
N GLU A 103 25.54 3.10 -4.33
CA GLU A 103 25.94 4.49 -4.12
C GLU A 103 24.67 5.35 -3.91
N ARG A 104 24.56 6.04 -2.76
CA ARG A 104 23.46 6.97 -2.46
C ARG A 104 23.58 8.29 -3.21
N ARG A 105 24.83 8.66 -3.49
CA ARG A 105 25.25 9.75 -4.35
C ARG A 105 26.48 9.30 -5.12
N THR A 106 26.77 9.88 -6.28
CA THR A 106 27.95 9.48 -7.07
C THR A 106 29.21 9.52 -6.21
N GLY A 107 29.86 8.37 -6.05
CA GLY A 107 31.08 8.19 -5.24
C GLY A 107 30.86 8.05 -3.73
N GLU A 108 29.63 8.10 -3.24
CA GLU A 108 29.25 7.89 -1.84
C GLU A 108 28.62 6.50 -1.68
N ARG A 109 29.48 5.51 -1.39
CA ARG A 109 29.05 4.12 -1.18
C ARG A 109 28.24 3.98 0.12
N VAL A 110 27.19 3.17 0.07
CA VAL A 110 26.56 2.63 1.27
C VAL A 110 27.62 1.84 2.05
N PRO A 111 27.85 2.13 3.33
CA PRO A 111 28.78 1.35 4.15
C PRO A 111 28.23 -0.06 4.33
N TRP A 112 29.09 -1.03 4.66
CA TRP A 112 28.66 -2.39 4.96
C TRP A 112 28.23 -2.56 6.43
N GLY A 113 27.20 -3.37 6.67
CA GLY A 113 26.80 -3.84 8.01
C GLY A 113 25.29 -3.90 8.26
N ALA A 114 24.49 -3.34 7.37
CA ALA A 114 23.04 -3.39 7.32
C ALA A 114 22.55 -4.39 6.25
N ARG A 115 21.27 -4.28 5.87
CA ARG A 115 20.66 -4.98 4.73
C ARG A 115 20.46 -4.02 3.56
N GLN A 116 20.27 -4.57 2.35
CA GLN A 116 19.92 -3.84 1.13
C GLN A 116 20.96 -2.78 0.70
N GLU A 117 22.24 -3.12 0.89
CA GLU A 117 23.39 -2.23 0.67
C GLU A 117 24.02 -2.37 -0.73
N VAL A 118 23.41 -3.17 -1.61
CA VAL A 118 23.99 -3.62 -2.88
C VAL A 118 23.25 -3.02 -4.07
N ASP A 119 24.00 -2.55 -5.07
CA ASP A 119 23.48 -2.29 -6.41
C ASP A 119 23.14 -3.63 -7.06
N TYR A 120 21.87 -4.04 -6.95
CA TYR A 120 21.42 -5.31 -7.50
C TYR A 120 21.45 -5.35 -9.04
N SER A 121 21.78 -4.25 -9.73
CA SER A 121 22.05 -4.26 -11.17
C SER A 121 23.48 -4.70 -11.52
N HIS A 122 24.37 -4.83 -10.54
CA HIS A 122 25.77 -5.16 -10.76
C HIS A 122 25.95 -6.63 -11.20
N PRO A 123 26.71 -6.93 -12.29
CA PRO A 123 26.86 -8.29 -12.81
C PRO A 123 27.45 -9.29 -11.82
N ALA A 124 28.42 -8.87 -11.00
CA ALA A 124 29.00 -9.75 -9.98
C ALA A 124 27.94 -10.16 -8.94
N PHE A 125 27.11 -9.21 -8.48
CA PHE A 125 26.00 -9.54 -7.59
C PHE A 125 25.02 -10.50 -8.26
N ARG A 126 24.59 -10.22 -9.50
CA ARG A 126 23.67 -11.09 -10.25
C ARG A 126 24.19 -12.52 -10.38
N PHE A 127 25.48 -12.70 -10.66
CA PHE A 127 26.11 -14.02 -10.73
C PHE A 127 25.99 -14.80 -9.41
N HIS A 128 26.32 -14.14 -8.29
CA HIS A 128 26.29 -14.79 -6.97
C HIS A 128 24.85 -14.99 -6.46
N ALA A 129 23.96 -14.04 -6.71
CA ALA A 129 22.54 -14.13 -6.38
C ALA A 129 21.88 -15.31 -7.13
N GLU A 130 22.12 -15.46 -8.43
CA GLU A 130 21.60 -16.60 -9.21
C GLU A 130 22.07 -17.93 -8.64
N ARG A 131 23.37 -18.01 -8.30
CA ARG A 131 23.98 -19.22 -7.76
C ARG A 131 23.31 -19.65 -6.44
N VAL A 132 23.11 -18.72 -5.51
CA VAL A 132 22.47 -19.05 -4.22
C VAL A 132 20.98 -19.36 -4.39
N ILE A 133 20.25 -18.61 -5.21
CA ILE A 133 18.83 -18.86 -5.50
C ILE A 133 18.66 -20.29 -6.02
N ARG A 134 19.43 -20.66 -7.07
CA ARG A 134 19.37 -21.99 -7.66
C ARG A 134 19.74 -23.09 -6.67
N ALA A 135 20.75 -22.88 -5.84
CA ALA A 135 21.14 -23.87 -4.83
C ALA A 135 20.05 -24.11 -3.78
N VAL A 136 19.46 -23.04 -3.24
CA VAL A 136 18.41 -23.11 -2.21
C VAL A 136 17.12 -23.71 -2.78
N VAL A 137 16.64 -23.21 -3.91
CA VAL A 137 15.38 -23.65 -4.51
C VAL A 137 15.48 -25.09 -4.98
N ALA A 138 16.57 -25.47 -5.68
CA ALA A 138 16.75 -26.85 -6.15
C ALA A 138 16.79 -27.88 -5.00
N ARG A 139 17.23 -27.47 -3.80
CA ARG A 139 17.29 -28.35 -2.64
C ARG A 139 15.91 -28.66 -2.05
N TYR A 140 14.98 -27.71 -2.14
CA TYR A 140 13.73 -27.75 -1.38
C TYR A 140 12.46 -27.70 -2.24
N ALA A 141 12.58 -27.62 -3.56
CA ALA A 141 11.42 -27.52 -4.46
C ALA A 141 10.41 -28.67 -4.30
N ASP A 142 10.90 -29.90 -4.13
CA ASP A 142 10.06 -31.09 -3.95
C ASP A 142 9.62 -31.32 -2.49
N HIS A 143 9.97 -30.44 -1.55
CA HIS A 143 9.63 -30.62 -0.15
C HIS A 143 8.14 -30.35 0.09
N PRO A 144 7.36 -31.28 0.67
CA PRO A 144 5.90 -31.18 0.72
C PRO A 144 5.36 -30.06 1.63
N ALA A 145 6.21 -29.49 2.50
CA ALA A 145 5.85 -28.30 3.27
C ALA A 145 5.85 -27.02 2.43
N VAL A 146 6.65 -26.94 1.36
CA VAL A 146 6.89 -25.70 0.61
C VAL A 146 5.72 -25.46 -0.35
N ILE A 147 4.95 -24.42 -0.09
CA ILE A 147 3.78 -24.03 -0.91
C ILE A 147 4.06 -22.83 -1.81
N GLY A 148 5.19 -22.14 -1.61
CA GLY A 148 5.55 -21.00 -2.42
C GLY A 148 6.87 -20.38 -1.99
N TYR A 149 7.25 -19.34 -2.72
CA TYR A 149 8.54 -18.67 -2.59
C TYR A 149 8.36 -17.17 -2.47
N GLN A 150 9.11 -16.56 -1.55
CA GLN A 150 9.32 -15.13 -1.52
C GLN A 150 10.67 -14.83 -2.17
N VAL A 151 10.68 -14.11 -3.29
CA VAL A 151 11.95 -13.66 -3.92
C VAL A 151 12.39 -12.34 -3.30
N ASP A 152 13.62 -12.28 -2.80
CA ASP A 152 14.17 -11.13 -2.07
C ASP A 152 13.32 -10.72 -0.85
N ASN A 153 13.46 -9.47 -0.38
CA ASN A 153 12.69 -8.93 0.74
C ASN A 153 12.65 -7.40 0.70
N GLU A 154 11.44 -6.82 0.60
CA GLU A 154 11.18 -5.38 0.58
C GLU A 154 12.02 -4.57 -0.43
N PRO A 155 12.04 -4.95 -1.71
CA PRO A 155 12.96 -4.37 -2.69
C PRO A 155 12.71 -2.87 -2.93
N GLY A 156 13.73 -2.17 -3.45
CA GLY A 156 13.62 -0.76 -3.86
C GLY A 156 13.92 0.28 -2.77
N MET A 157 14.65 -0.08 -1.71
CA MET A 157 15.01 0.83 -0.60
C MET A 157 15.88 2.02 -1.01
N GLU A 158 16.74 1.85 -2.01
CA GLU A 158 17.74 2.85 -2.41
C GLU A 158 17.54 3.21 -3.89
N LEU A 159 17.89 4.45 -4.27
CA LEU A 159 18.09 4.85 -5.67
C LEU A 159 19.58 4.70 -5.98
N PHE A 160 19.95 3.91 -6.99
CA PHE A 160 21.37 3.63 -7.25
C PHE A 160 22.01 4.69 -8.13
N HIS A 161 22.96 5.44 -7.56
CA HIS A 161 23.76 6.46 -8.26
C HIS A 161 25.05 5.88 -8.87
N ASN A 162 25.23 4.56 -8.78
CA ASN A 162 26.37 3.84 -9.34
C ASN A 162 26.55 4.18 -10.83
N ARG A 163 27.81 4.34 -11.25
CA ARG A 163 28.17 4.63 -12.66
C ARG A 163 27.55 3.64 -13.65
N GLY A 164 27.48 2.36 -13.28
CA GLY A 164 26.85 1.31 -14.08
C GLY A 164 25.37 1.61 -14.33
N SER A 165 24.63 1.89 -13.26
CA SER A 165 23.22 2.26 -13.31
C SER A 165 22.99 3.53 -14.14
N PHE A 166 23.72 4.62 -13.88
CA PHE A 166 23.60 5.85 -14.67
C PHE A 166 23.87 5.63 -16.17
N ALA A 167 24.83 4.78 -16.53
CA ALA A 167 25.08 4.44 -17.93
C ALA A 167 23.91 3.68 -18.58
N ARG A 168 23.13 2.87 -17.83
CA ARG A 168 21.91 2.24 -18.38
C ARG A 168 20.79 3.27 -18.52
N PHE A 169 20.66 4.22 -17.59
CA PHE A 169 19.71 5.32 -17.69
C PHE A 169 19.94 6.17 -18.95
N VAL A 170 21.19 6.56 -19.24
CA VAL A 170 21.52 7.26 -20.50
C VAL A 170 21.11 6.44 -21.73
N ARG A 171 21.29 5.11 -21.70
CA ARG A 171 20.85 4.24 -22.81
C ARG A 171 19.33 4.18 -22.94
N ARG A 172 18.60 4.18 -21.84
CA ARG A 172 17.13 4.28 -21.84
C ARG A 172 16.67 5.58 -22.49
N LEU A 173 17.24 6.72 -22.09
CA LEU A 173 16.89 8.02 -22.67
C LEU A 173 17.20 8.07 -24.17
N LYS A 174 18.33 7.52 -24.61
CA LYS A 174 18.66 7.36 -26.05
C LYS A 174 17.58 6.58 -26.81
N ALA A 175 17.10 5.49 -26.22
CA ALA A 175 16.06 4.67 -26.84
C ALA A 175 14.70 5.40 -26.88
N GLN A 176 14.36 6.15 -25.84
CA GLN A 176 13.09 6.85 -25.71
C GLN A 176 12.99 8.10 -26.62
N TYR A 177 14.03 8.95 -26.64
CA TYR A 177 13.99 10.24 -27.33
C TYR A 177 14.70 10.22 -28.69
N GLY A 178 15.56 9.23 -28.96
CA GLY A 178 16.37 9.13 -30.17
C GLY A 178 17.56 10.08 -30.20
N ASP A 179 17.34 11.38 -30.04
CA ASP A 179 18.35 12.43 -30.05
C ASP A 179 18.23 13.42 -28.88
N VAL A 180 19.31 14.18 -28.63
CA VAL A 180 19.34 15.16 -27.53
C VAL A 180 18.49 16.38 -27.84
N GLU A 181 18.26 16.72 -29.11
CA GLU A 181 17.39 17.82 -29.53
C GLU A 181 15.93 17.59 -29.11
N THR A 182 15.46 16.35 -29.23
CA THR A 182 14.15 15.92 -28.76
C THR A 182 14.10 16.01 -27.25
N LEU A 183 15.03 15.38 -26.52
CA LEU A 183 15.07 15.48 -25.05
C LEU A 183 15.17 16.93 -24.55
N ASN A 184 15.99 17.77 -25.20
CA ASN A 184 16.11 19.20 -24.88
C ASN A 184 14.78 19.94 -24.98
N ARG A 185 13.97 19.61 -26.00
CA ARG A 185 12.66 20.23 -26.21
C ARG A 185 11.66 19.72 -25.19
N GLU A 186 11.57 18.40 -25.03
CA GLU A 186 10.61 17.78 -24.11
C GLU A 186 10.90 18.21 -22.66
N TRP A 187 12.16 18.20 -22.20
CA TRP A 187 12.51 18.62 -20.84
C TRP A 187 12.67 20.13 -20.65
N GLY A 188 12.48 20.93 -21.70
CA GLY A 188 12.62 22.38 -21.61
C GLY A 188 14.03 22.86 -21.22
N LEU A 189 15.09 22.15 -21.63
CA LEU A 189 16.48 22.38 -21.21
C LEU A 189 17.08 23.73 -21.67
N THR A 190 16.30 24.55 -22.38
CA THR A 190 16.65 25.97 -22.59
C THR A 190 16.70 26.73 -21.25
N TYR A 191 15.87 26.34 -20.28
CA TYR A 191 15.91 26.88 -18.93
C TYR A 191 17.30 26.74 -18.31
N TRP A 192 17.81 27.83 -17.72
CA TRP A 192 19.13 27.92 -17.08
C TRP A 192 20.31 27.39 -17.93
N SER A 193 20.20 27.42 -19.27
CA SER A 193 21.27 27.01 -20.19
C SER A 193 21.68 25.53 -20.08
N HIS A 194 20.74 24.63 -19.82
CA HIS A 194 20.98 23.18 -19.68
C HIS A 194 20.96 22.36 -20.98
N ARG A 195 20.90 23.00 -22.16
CA ARG A 195 20.80 22.28 -23.44
C ARG A 195 22.01 21.37 -23.67
N LEU A 196 21.73 20.11 -23.95
CA LEU A 196 22.73 19.11 -24.31
C LEU A 196 23.08 19.21 -25.81
N SER A 197 24.37 19.13 -26.14
CA SER A 197 24.85 19.01 -27.52
C SER A 197 25.23 17.57 -27.87
N ASP A 198 25.57 16.77 -26.86
CA ASP A 198 25.78 15.34 -26.94
C ASP A 198 25.21 14.65 -25.68
N TRP A 199 24.93 13.35 -25.78
CA TRP A 199 24.51 12.56 -24.63
C TRP A 199 25.54 12.51 -23.50
N SER A 200 26.82 12.73 -23.79
CA SER A 200 27.87 12.88 -22.78
C SER A 200 27.73 14.12 -21.91
N ASP A 201 26.94 15.11 -22.35
CA ASP A 201 26.70 16.35 -21.61
C ASP A 201 25.68 16.15 -20.46
N LEU A 202 24.93 15.03 -20.47
CA LEU A 202 23.95 14.76 -19.42
C LEU A 202 24.66 14.60 -18.07
N TRP A 203 24.26 15.43 -17.10
CA TRP A 203 24.79 15.40 -15.74
C TRP A 203 24.23 14.22 -14.94
N THR A 204 24.90 13.85 -13.86
CA THR A 204 24.44 12.79 -12.94
C THR A 204 23.26 13.25 -12.09
N PRO A 205 22.44 12.33 -11.53
CA PRO A 205 21.25 12.70 -10.76
C PRO A 205 21.53 13.61 -9.55
N ASP A 206 22.74 13.56 -8.99
CA ASP A 206 23.13 14.32 -7.78
C ASP A 206 23.01 15.84 -7.92
N GLY A 207 23.09 16.35 -9.15
CA GLY A 207 23.00 17.77 -9.48
C GLY A 207 21.66 18.16 -10.10
N ASN A 208 20.69 17.25 -10.15
CA ASN A 208 19.43 17.50 -10.83
C ASN A 208 18.54 18.47 -10.04
N SER A 209 17.95 19.42 -10.75
CA SER A 209 16.90 20.33 -10.27
C SER A 209 15.66 20.33 -11.17
N LEU A 210 15.62 19.47 -12.19
CA LEU A 210 14.54 19.42 -13.18
C LEU A 210 13.55 18.28 -12.85
N PRO A 211 12.26 18.56 -12.71
CA PRO A 211 11.26 17.54 -12.40
C PRO A 211 11.11 16.48 -13.49
N GLN A 212 11.28 16.84 -14.77
CA GLN A 212 11.21 15.89 -15.90
C GLN A 212 12.33 14.85 -15.82
N TYR A 213 13.55 15.31 -15.49
CA TYR A 213 14.69 14.43 -15.25
C TYR A 213 14.41 13.51 -14.05
N ASP A 214 13.92 14.07 -12.94
CA ASP A 214 13.71 13.30 -11.71
C ASP A 214 12.67 12.19 -11.92
N LEU A 215 11.54 12.51 -12.55
CA LEU A 215 10.52 11.54 -12.90
C LEU A 215 11.08 10.43 -13.80
N ALA A 216 11.85 10.78 -14.83
CA ALA A 216 12.49 9.80 -15.70
C ALA A 216 13.49 8.90 -14.94
N TRP A 217 14.25 9.47 -14.00
CA TRP A 217 15.17 8.74 -13.14
C TRP A 217 14.43 7.80 -12.18
N ARG A 218 13.36 8.27 -11.53
CA ARG A 218 12.50 7.48 -10.63
C ARG A 218 11.87 6.29 -11.35
N ARG A 219 11.26 6.51 -12.51
CA ARG A 219 10.72 5.43 -13.37
C ARG A 219 11.80 4.40 -13.72
N TYR A 220 13.00 4.85 -14.10
CA TYR A 220 14.11 3.94 -14.38
C TYR A 220 14.55 3.11 -13.16
N GLN A 221 14.57 3.70 -11.97
CA GLN A 221 14.91 2.99 -10.73
C GLN A 221 13.83 1.98 -10.34
N ALA A 222 12.55 2.32 -10.53
CA ALA A 222 11.45 1.38 -10.38
C ALA A 222 11.55 0.21 -11.37
N ASP A 223 11.85 0.49 -12.64
CA ASP A 223 12.06 -0.56 -13.65
C ASP A 223 13.22 -1.50 -13.28
N LEU A 224 14.31 -0.97 -12.71
CA LEU A 224 15.41 -1.80 -12.22
C LEU A 224 14.96 -2.75 -11.11
N THR A 225 14.13 -2.27 -10.18
CA THR A 225 13.55 -3.09 -9.11
C THR A 225 12.66 -4.18 -9.70
N THR A 226 11.76 -3.82 -10.62
CA THR A 226 10.86 -4.76 -11.29
C THR A 226 11.64 -5.81 -12.09
N GLU A 227 12.69 -5.41 -12.82
CA GLU A 227 13.60 -6.33 -13.54
C GLU A 227 14.31 -7.30 -12.59
N PHE A 228 14.71 -6.83 -11.39
CA PHE A 228 15.36 -7.68 -10.40
C PHE A 228 14.43 -8.76 -9.87
N ILE A 229 13.22 -8.38 -9.49
CA ILE A 229 12.22 -9.30 -8.93
C ILE A 229 11.71 -10.27 -9.98
N ALA A 230 11.38 -9.79 -11.19
CA ALA A 230 10.97 -10.65 -12.29
C ALA A 230 12.05 -11.69 -12.65
N TRP A 231 13.33 -11.28 -12.68
CA TRP A 231 14.44 -12.19 -12.93
C TRP A 231 14.58 -13.30 -11.88
N GLN A 232 14.40 -12.97 -10.59
CA GLN A 232 14.40 -14.00 -9.54
C GLN A 232 13.20 -14.93 -9.66
N ALA A 233 12.01 -14.37 -9.92
CA ALA A 233 10.80 -15.16 -10.09
C ALA A 233 10.93 -16.15 -11.25
N ASP A 234 11.53 -15.74 -12.36
CA ASP A 234 11.81 -16.63 -13.49
C ASP A 234 12.77 -17.77 -13.10
N ILE A 235 13.84 -17.49 -12.34
CA ILE A 235 14.75 -18.54 -11.85
C ILE A 235 14.01 -19.53 -10.95
N VAL A 236 13.18 -19.05 -10.02
CA VAL A 236 12.39 -19.90 -9.12
C VAL A 236 11.43 -20.80 -9.91
N ARG A 237 10.75 -20.25 -10.92
CA ARG A 237 9.81 -20.98 -11.79
C ARG A 237 10.46 -22.10 -12.60
N GLU A 238 11.79 -22.12 -12.75
CA GLU A 238 12.49 -23.27 -13.36
C GLU A 238 12.44 -24.54 -12.49
N TYR A 239 12.18 -24.39 -11.18
CA TYR A 239 12.17 -25.49 -10.20
C TYR A 239 10.80 -25.67 -9.53
N ALA A 240 10.04 -24.60 -9.34
CA ALA A 240 8.75 -24.62 -8.66
C ALA A 240 7.74 -25.52 -9.40
N SER A 241 6.94 -26.26 -8.64
CA SER A 241 5.81 -27.01 -9.22
C SER A 241 4.66 -26.06 -9.59
N PRO A 242 3.75 -26.44 -10.49
CA PRO A 242 2.59 -25.62 -10.85
C PRO A 242 1.66 -25.26 -9.69
N GLU A 243 1.72 -26.01 -8.60
CA GLU A 243 0.95 -25.81 -7.37
C GLU A 243 1.62 -24.82 -6.39
N GLN A 244 2.88 -24.45 -6.63
CA GLN A 244 3.61 -23.48 -5.81
C GLN A 244 3.51 -22.08 -6.41
N PHE A 245 3.39 -21.05 -5.56
CA PHE A 245 3.36 -19.65 -6.00
C PHE A 245 4.69 -18.94 -5.81
N VAL A 246 4.90 -17.86 -6.53
CA VAL A 246 6.02 -16.92 -6.37
C VAL A 246 5.51 -15.52 -6.05
N THR A 247 6.07 -14.91 -5.01
CA THR A 247 5.73 -13.55 -4.55
C THR A 247 6.98 -12.80 -4.07
N THR A 248 6.82 -11.54 -3.68
CA THR A 248 7.79 -10.77 -2.87
C THR A 248 7.00 -9.93 -1.87
N CYS A 249 7.57 -9.65 -0.70
CA CYS A 249 6.96 -8.72 0.24
C CYS A 249 7.25 -7.26 -0.15
N ILE A 250 6.20 -6.47 -0.35
CA ILE A 250 6.27 -5.04 -0.63
C ILE A 250 6.24 -4.25 0.68
N ALA A 251 7.22 -3.37 0.87
CA ALA A 251 7.09 -2.24 1.78
C ALA A 251 6.69 -1.00 0.97
N TYR A 252 5.55 -0.41 1.26
CA TYR A 252 5.11 0.80 0.55
C TYR A 252 5.95 2.02 0.93
N ASN A 253 5.97 3.03 0.05
CA ASN A 253 6.81 4.23 0.13
C ASN A 253 8.32 4.00 -0.12
N ARG A 254 8.71 2.82 -0.62
CA ARG A 254 10.07 2.59 -1.13
C ARG A 254 10.33 3.50 -2.34
N PRO A 255 11.48 4.22 -2.41
CA PRO A 255 11.70 5.24 -3.43
C PRO A 255 11.83 4.71 -4.86
N ALA A 256 12.18 3.43 -5.01
CA ALA A 256 12.35 2.74 -6.29
C ALA A 256 11.29 1.65 -6.52
N LEU A 257 10.04 1.89 -6.11
CA LEU A 257 8.94 0.93 -6.21
C LEU A 257 7.84 1.47 -7.13
N ASP A 258 7.56 0.73 -8.21
CA ASP A 258 6.25 0.76 -8.86
C ASP A 258 5.54 -0.56 -8.55
N ASP A 259 4.53 -0.51 -7.70
CA ASP A 259 3.85 -1.71 -7.20
C ASP A 259 2.98 -2.40 -8.26
N GLU A 260 2.38 -1.66 -9.20
CA GLU A 260 1.53 -2.25 -10.26
C GLU A 260 2.39 -3.07 -11.22
N ASP A 261 3.49 -2.50 -11.70
CA ASP A 261 4.41 -3.19 -12.62
C ASP A 261 5.18 -4.33 -11.93
N LEU A 262 5.55 -4.15 -10.66
CA LEU A 262 6.28 -5.17 -9.90
C LEU A 262 5.46 -6.44 -9.72
N VAL A 263 4.17 -6.32 -9.33
CA VAL A 263 3.34 -7.51 -9.07
C VAL A 263 2.85 -8.20 -10.34
N ALA A 264 2.88 -7.53 -11.49
CA ALA A 264 2.46 -8.10 -12.77
C ALA A 264 3.24 -9.39 -13.16
N ASN A 265 4.43 -9.59 -12.61
CA ASN A 265 5.27 -10.77 -12.85
C ASN A 265 5.21 -11.80 -11.71
N LEU A 266 4.34 -11.61 -10.71
CA LEU A 266 4.19 -12.46 -9.53
C LEU A 266 2.83 -13.15 -9.54
N ASP A 267 2.71 -14.25 -8.80
CA ASP A 267 1.47 -15.04 -8.77
C ASP A 267 0.47 -14.49 -7.75
N ILE A 268 0.96 -13.80 -6.72
CA ILE A 268 0.14 -13.11 -5.71
C ILE A 268 0.87 -11.88 -5.17
N THR A 269 0.12 -10.80 -4.95
CA THR A 269 0.62 -9.61 -4.24
C THR A 269 0.84 -9.92 -2.77
N ALA A 270 1.99 -9.53 -2.22
CA ALA A 270 2.25 -9.58 -0.80
C ALA A 270 2.89 -8.28 -0.30
N GLY A 271 2.67 -7.94 0.96
CA GLY A 271 3.40 -6.84 1.58
C GLY A 271 3.22 -6.68 3.07
N ASN A 272 3.84 -5.62 3.58
CA ASN A 272 4.21 -5.48 4.98
C ASN A 272 3.57 -4.21 5.59
N PRO A 273 2.27 -4.24 5.93
CA PRO A 273 1.62 -3.13 6.61
C PRO A 273 2.06 -3.06 8.08
N TYR A 274 2.77 -1.99 8.42
CA TYR A 274 3.15 -1.64 9.78
C TYR A 274 2.49 -0.34 10.25
N TYR A 275 1.98 -0.33 11.47
CA TYR A 275 1.17 0.78 11.98
C TYR A 275 1.34 1.01 13.48
N ALA A 276 1.14 2.26 13.90
CA ALA A 276 1.14 2.60 15.32
C ALA A 276 -0.10 2.00 16.00
N MET A 277 0.14 1.26 17.08
CA MET A 277 -0.87 0.62 17.93
C MET A 277 -1.37 1.55 19.05
N GLN A 278 -2.09 0.99 20.03
CA GLN A 278 -2.62 1.71 21.19
C GLN A 278 -3.60 2.81 20.78
N ASP A 279 -3.48 4.01 21.34
CA ASP A 279 -4.36 5.14 21.07
C ASP A 279 -4.33 5.60 19.60
N HIS A 280 -3.33 5.19 18.80
CA HIS A 280 -3.31 5.46 17.36
C HIS A 280 -4.35 4.66 16.57
N LEU A 281 -4.95 3.63 17.17
CA LEU A 281 -6.09 2.91 16.61
C LEU A 281 -7.42 3.36 17.22
N ASP A 282 -7.42 4.39 18.09
CA ASP A 282 -8.63 4.98 18.64
C ASP A 282 -9.23 5.99 17.65
N LEU A 283 -10.36 5.66 17.00
CA LEU A 283 -11.00 6.56 16.04
C LEU A 283 -11.63 7.80 16.68
N THR A 284 -11.67 7.88 18.01
CA THR A 284 -12.07 9.10 18.72
C THR A 284 -10.92 10.10 18.89
N LYS A 285 -9.70 9.71 18.52
CA LYS A 285 -8.47 10.51 18.68
C LYS A 285 -7.84 10.81 17.33
N ASP A 286 -7.31 12.02 17.19
CA ASP A 286 -6.49 12.43 16.06
C ASP A 286 -5.05 12.65 16.57
N LEU A 287 -4.18 11.69 16.30
CA LEU A 287 -2.80 11.67 16.80
C LEU A 287 -1.81 11.78 15.64
N GLU A 288 -0.78 12.61 15.86
CA GLU A 288 0.32 12.75 14.92
C GLU A 288 1.04 11.41 14.67
N PRO A 289 1.53 11.17 13.44
CA PRO A 289 2.33 9.99 13.14
C PRO A 289 3.55 9.87 14.07
N VAL A 290 3.80 8.66 14.56
CA VAL A 290 4.88 8.46 15.55
C VAL A 290 6.24 8.28 14.92
N THR A 291 6.28 7.67 13.73
CA THR A 291 7.48 7.53 12.93
C THR A 291 7.18 7.93 11.48
N HIS A 292 8.23 8.12 10.68
CA HIS A 292 8.08 8.45 9.27
C HIS A 292 7.82 7.21 8.38
N TRP A 293 7.97 5.99 8.91
CA TRP A 293 7.91 4.76 8.12
C TRP A 293 6.70 3.88 8.48
N THR A 294 6.16 3.98 9.69
CA THR A 294 4.87 3.37 10.06
C THR A 294 3.71 4.30 9.74
N THR A 295 2.54 3.74 9.45
CA THR A 295 1.30 4.53 9.40
C THR A 295 0.72 4.78 10.79
N SER A 296 -0.13 5.79 10.94
CA SER A 296 -0.84 6.11 12.18
C SER A 296 -2.31 6.38 11.88
N GLY A 297 -3.22 5.89 12.72
CA GLY A 297 -4.66 6.01 12.48
C GLY A 297 -5.24 4.83 11.71
N VAL A 298 -6.50 4.50 12.02
CA VAL A 298 -7.26 3.42 11.36
C VAL A 298 -7.41 3.67 9.86
N ALA A 299 -7.66 4.92 9.44
CA ALA A 299 -7.75 5.28 8.02
C ALA A 299 -6.46 4.91 7.26
N SER A 300 -5.30 5.30 7.77
CA SER A 300 -4.03 5.01 7.11
C SER A 300 -3.64 3.54 7.18
N MET A 301 -4.02 2.81 8.23
CA MET A 301 -3.88 1.35 8.27
C MET A 301 -4.71 0.67 7.15
N LEU A 302 -6.00 1.03 7.03
CA LEU A 302 -6.87 0.50 5.99
C LEU A 302 -6.42 0.93 4.59
N ARG A 303 -5.83 2.13 4.44
CA ARG A 303 -5.23 2.58 3.18
C ARG A 303 -4.11 1.66 2.72
N GLN A 304 -3.26 1.15 3.62
CA GLN A 304 -2.22 0.18 3.25
C GLN A 304 -2.84 -1.12 2.70
N ALA A 305 -3.95 -1.57 3.29
CA ALA A 305 -4.68 -2.75 2.84
C ALA A 305 -5.34 -2.54 1.47
N ASP A 306 -6.00 -1.38 1.29
CA ASP A 306 -6.58 -1.00 0.00
C ASP A 306 -5.49 -0.86 -1.08
N ARG A 307 -4.29 -0.40 -0.68
CA ARG A 307 -3.13 -0.28 -1.56
C ARG A 307 -2.61 -1.65 -2.00
N LEU A 308 -2.48 -2.59 -1.07
CA LEU A 308 -2.13 -4.00 -1.34
C LEU A 308 -3.09 -4.65 -2.33
N PHE A 309 -4.39 -4.50 -2.08
CA PHE A 309 -5.38 -4.97 -3.05
C PHE A 309 -5.18 -4.28 -4.41
N SER A 310 -4.94 -2.97 -4.40
CA SER A 310 -4.87 -2.19 -5.62
C SER A 310 -3.71 -2.54 -6.55
N SER A 311 -2.62 -3.12 -6.05
CA SER A 311 -1.47 -3.45 -6.91
C SER A 311 -1.85 -4.45 -8.01
N ASN A 312 -2.80 -5.35 -7.78
CA ASN A 312 -3.27 -6.32 -8.79
C ASN A 312 -4.81 -6.46 -8.91
N GLN A 313 -5.58 -5.62 -8.20
CA GLN A 313 -7.05 -5.75 -8.07
C GLN A 313 -7.49 -7.16 -7.63
N SER A 314 -6.73 -7.77 -6.73
CA SER A 314 -6.95 -9.13 -6.26
C SER A 314 -6.68 -9.25 -4.76
N ARG A 315 -7.10 -10.38 -4.19
CA ARG A 315 -6.68 -10.76 -2.84
C ARG A 315 -5.16 -10.82 -2.74
N PHE A 316 -4.63 -10.53 -1.56
CA PHE A 316 -3.21 -10.36 -1.30
C PHE A 316 -2.79 -11.05 0.00
N PHE A 317 -1.49 -11.13 0.24
CA PHE A 317 -0.92 -11.62 1.48
C PHE A 317 -0.36 -10.48 2.34
N VAL A 318 -0.69 -10.49 3.63
CA VAL A 318 0.09 -9.76 4.64
C VAL A 318 1.20 -10.69 5.07
N THR A 319 2.40 -10.48 4.54
CA THR A 319 3.58 -11.30 4.86
C THR A 319 4.26 -10.86 6.15
N GLU A 320 4.03 -9.62 6.56
CA GLU A 320 4.54 -9.09 7.82
C GLU A 320 3.59 -8.06 8.38
N THR A 321 3.37 -8.12 9.69
CA THR A 321 2.73 -7.06 10.45
C THR A 321 3.11 -7.16 11.93
N ASP A 322 2.67 -6.18 12.72
CA ASP A 322 2.89 -6.03 14.15
C ASP A 322 2.39 -7.23 14.97
N ALA A 323 3.26 -7.85 15.80
CA ALA A 323 2.83 -8.75 16.88
C ALA A 323 2.93 -8.07 18.25
N GLN A 324 4.08 -7.48 18.57
CA GLN A 324 4.31 -6.65 19.75
C GLN A 324 4.69 -5.22 19.31
N ALA A 325 5.34 -4.46 20.19
CA ALA A 325 5.91 -3.18 19.81
C ALA A 325 6.91 -3.33 18.67
N ILE A 326 6.78 -2.47 17.67
CA ILE A 326 7.71 -2.36 16.54
C ILE A 326 8.43 -1.01 16.65
N GLY A 327 9.77 -1.03 16.63
CA GLY A 327 10.59 0.14 16.86
C GLY A 327 11.96 -0.15 17.46
N GLY A 328 12.70 0.92 17.74
CA GLY A 328 13.98 0.85 18.44
C GLY A 328 13.81 0.79 19.97
N SER A 329 14.93 0.64 20.69
CA SER A 329 14.94 0.55 22.16
C SER A 329 14.28 1.73 22.88
N ALA A 330 14.25 2.91 22.26
CA ALA A 330 13.67 4.13 22.82
C ALA A 330 12.15 4.26 22.61
N PHE A 331 11.55 3.42 21.78
CA PHE A 331 10.17 3.60 21.34
C PHE A 331 9.44 2.27 21.18
N ASN A 332 8.47 2.01 22.06
CA ASN A 332 7.78 0.73 22.13
C ASN A 332 6.29 0.92 22.50
N LEU A 333 5.39 0.73 21.53
CA LEU A 333 3.93 0.77 21.72
C LEU A 333 3.30 -0.61 21.50
N PRO A 334 3.33 -1.54 22.47
CA PRO A 334 2.67 -2.84 22.30
C PRO A 334 1.14 -2.69 22.21
N PRO A 335 0.44 -3.59 21.51
CA PRO A 335 -1.01 -3.49 21.30
C PRO A 335 -1.80 -3.60 22.61
N TYR A 336 -2.93 -2.90 22.71
CA TYR A 336 -3.92 -3.18 23.76
C TYR A 336 -4.66 -4.50 23.47
N PRO A 337 -5.25 -5.16 24.49
CA PRO A 337 -6.07 -6.34 24.27
C PRO A 337 -7.19 -6.07 23.26
N GLY A 338 -7.30 -6.91 22.24
CA GLY A 338 -8.29 -6.83 21.16
C GLY A 338 -7.73 -6.23 19.86
N GLN A 339 -6.70 -5.38 19.94
CA GLN A 339 -6.19 -4.66 18.77
C GLN A 339 -5.52 -5.57 17.74
N LEU A 340 -4.89 -6.68 18.15
CA LEU A 340 -4.30 -7.63 17.19
C LEU A 340 -5.40 -8.33 16.39
N ARG A 341 -6.47 -8.74 17.07
CA ARG A 341 -7.64 -9.34 16.44
C ARG A 341 -8.32 -8.34 15.49
N GLN A 342 -8.52 -7.09 15.91
CA GLN A 342 -9.11 -6.06 15.06
C GLN A 342 -8.31 -5.82 13.80
N ALA A 343 -7.00 -5.66 13.90
CA ALA A 343 -6.17 -5.39 12.74
C ALA A 343 -6.14 -6.57 11.77
N ALA A 344 -6.01 -7.81 12.26
CA ALA A 344 -6.06 -9.00 11.42
C ALA A 344 -7.37 -9.07 10.61
N PHE A 345 -8.52 -8.92 11.27
CA PHE A 345 -9.82 -8.94 10.60
C PHE A 345 -10.06 -7.70 9.73
N ALA A 346 -9.46 -6.55 10.05
CA ALA A 346 -9.51 -5.35 9.21
C ALA A 346 -8.76 -5.58 7.88
N PHE A 347 -7.60 -6.23 7.90
CA PHE A 347 -6.89 -6.62 6.67
C PHE A 347 -7.67 -7.66 5.86
N ILE A 348 -8.26 -8.66 6.51
CA ILE A 348 -9.11 -9.67 5.85
C ILE A 348 -10.33 -8.99 5.19
N ALA A 349 -10.98 -8.05 5.88
CA ALA A 349 -12.10 -7.28 5.34
C ALA A 349 -11.72 -6.49 4.08
N ARG A 350 -10.43 -6.16 3.90
CA ARG A 350 -9.88 -5.50 2.70
C ARG A 350 -9.29 -6.45 1.66
N GLY A 351 -9.39 -7.77 1.89
CA GLY A 351 -9.04 -8.79 0.90
C GLY A 351 -7.75 -9.55 1.20
N ALA A 352 -7.19 -9.44 2.41
CA ALA A 352 -6.08 -10.29 2.82
C ALA A 352 -6.51 -11.77 2.83
N ALA A 353 -5.73 -12.62 2.18
CA ALA A 353 -5.84 -14.07 2.16
C ALA A 353 -4.80 -14.74 3.08
N MET A 354 -3.89 -13.96 3.65
CA MET A 354 -2.91 -14.40 4.62
C MET A 354 -2.61 -13.28 5.61
N ILE A 355 -2.41 -13.64 6.88
CA ILE A 355 -1.88 -12.77 7.93
C ILE A 355 -0.67 -13.47 8.55
N GLU A 356 0.52 -12.95 8.26
CA GLU A 356 1.77 -13.34 8.92
C GLU A 356 2.34 -12.20 9.77
N TYR A 357 2.86 -12.56 10.93
CA TYR A 357 3.57 -11.64 11.81
C TYR A 357 5.07 -11.67 11.56
N TRP A 358 5.71 -10.52 11.64
CA TRP A 358 7.15 -10.42 11.75
C TRP A 358 7.49 -10.18 13.22
N HIS A 359 7.99 -11.18 13.95
CA HIS A 359 8.19 -12.60 13.59
C HIS A 359 7.78 -13.50 14.77
N TRP A 360 8.08 -14.81 14.72
CA TRP A 360 7.69 -15.74 15.78
C TRP A 360 8.25 -15.42 17.18
N HIS A 361 9.57 -15.25 17.34
CA HIS A 361 10.20 -15.04 18.65
C HIS A 361 11.06 -13.78 18.66
N THR A 362 10.97 -12.89 19.65
CA THR A 362 11.80 -11.67 19.71
C THR A 362 13.31 -12.00 19.72
N LEU A 363 14.08 -11.38 18.82
CA LEU A 363 15.50 -11.68 18.64
C LEU A 363 16.34 -11.16 19.80
N PRO A 364 17.30 -11.93 20.34
CA PRO A 364 18.11 -11.50 21.48
C PRO A 364 19.37 -10.70 21.07
N TYR A 365 19.49 -10.30 19.81
CA TYR A 365 20.59 -9.52 19.24
C TYR A 365 20.20 -8.91 17.88
N GLY A 366 21.05 -8.02 17.36
CA GLY A 366 20.85 -7.37 16.07
C GLY A 366 20.03 -6.07 16.15
N THR A 367 19.87 -5.40 15.02
CA THR A 367 19.16 -4.11 14.91
C THR A 367 17.73 -4.19 15.43
N GLU A 368 17.07 -5.33 15.24
CA GLU A 368 15.66 -5.55 15.55
C GLU A 368 15.44 -6.25 16.91
N THR A 369 16.39 -6.15 17.84
CA THR A 369 16.25 -6.70 19.21
C THR A 369 14.97 -6.22 19.93
N TYR A 370 14.50 -5.01 19.63
CA TYR A 370 13.29 -4.43 20.23
C TYR A 370 12.07 -4.48 19.31
N TRP A 371 12.21 -5.08 18.14
CA TRP A 371 11.07 -5.39 17.29
C TRP A 371 10.47 -6.71 17.78
N GLY A 372 9.36 -6.60 18.49
CA GLY A 372 8.81 -7.72 19.23
C GLY A 372 8.00 -8.67 18.36
N GLY A 373 8.32 -9.97 18.44
CA GLY A 373 7.58 -11.05 17.79
C GLY A 373 6.41 -11.59 18.61
N VAL A 374 5.82 -12.71 18.20
CA VAL A 374 4.71 -13.39 18.89
C VAL A 374 5.08 -13.80 20.31
N ILE A 375 6.27 -14.38 20.49
CA ILE A 375 6.82 -14.80 21.78
C ILE A 375 7.96 -13.85 22.19
N PRO A 376 7.97 -13.33 23.44
CA PRO A 376 9.01 -12.41 23.91
C PRO A 376 10.38 -13.12 24.07
N HIS A 377 11.41 -12.33 24.41
CA HIS A 377 12.78 -12.80 24.67
C HIS A 377 12.92 -13.98 25.66
N SER A 378 11.97 -14.15 26.58
CA SER A 378 11.96 -15.29 27.53
C SER A 378 11.60 -16.62 26.86
N LEU A 379 11.13 -16.57 25.62
CA LEU A 379 10.66 -17.71 24.84
C LEU A 379 9.48 -18.44 25.49
N GLN A 380 8.77 -17.78 26.42
CA GLN A 380 7.57 -18.28 27.07
C GLN A 380 6.34 -17.60 26.48
N PRO A 381 5.28 -18.35 26.13
CA PRO A 381 3.98 -17.78 25.78
C PRO A 381 3.48 -16.78 26.82
N GLY A 382 2.78 -15.75 26.35
CA GLY A 382 2.15 -14.74 27.20
C GLY A 382 0.96 -14.11 26.49
N ARG A 383 0.47 -12.98 27.00
CA ARG A 383 -0.77 -12.32 26.52
C ARG A 383 -0.86 -12.19 25.00
N VAL A 384 0.22 -11.76 24.33
CA VAL A 384 0.21 -11.58 22.86
C VAL A 384 0.06 -12.92 22.13
N TYR A 385 0.77 -13.95 22.57
CA TYR A 385 0.56 -15.31 22.04
C TYR A 385 -0.88 -15.79 22.27
N GLU A 386 -1.44 -15.58 23.46
CA GLU A 386 -2.82 -15.99 23.78
C GLU A 386 -3.86 -15.28 22.89
N GLU A 387 -3.67 -13.98 22.64
CA GLU A 387 -4.53 -13.20 21.77
C GLU A 387 -4.45 -13.67 20.30
N LEU A 388 -3.24 -13.93 19.81
CA LEU A 388 -3.04 -14.47 18.45
C LEU A 388 -3.51 -15.91 18.30
N ALA A 389 -3.41 -16.74 19.35
CA ALA A 389 -4.02 -18.06 19.37
C ALA A 389 -5.55 -17.97 19.26
N GLY A 390 -6.16 -16.97 19.90
CA GLY A 390 -7.59 -16.66 19.72
C GLY A 390 -7.94 -16.30 18.28
N VAL A 391 -7.11 -15.49 17.60
CA VAL A 391 -7.29 -15.20 16.16
C VAL A 391 -7.21 -16.48 15.33
N GLY A 392 -6.21 -17.34 15.57
CA GLY A 392 -6.08 -18.60 14.85
C GLY A 392 -7.25 -19.55 15.07
N HIS A 393 -7.82 -19.60 16.28
CA HIS A 393 -9.03 -20.38 16.58
C HIS A 393 -10.27 -19.80 15.88
N ASP A 394 -10.43 -18.48 15.84
CA ASP A 394 -11.50 -17.83 15.10
C ASP A 394 -11.42 -18.13 13.60
N LEU A 395 -10.23 -18.03 13.00
CA LEU A 395 -10.00 -18.37 11.59
C LEU A 395 -10.28 -19.87 11.33
N GLY A 396 -9.90 -20.74 12.25
CA GLY A 396 -10.23 -22.17 12.19
C GLY A 396 -11.73 -22.46 12.26
N ALA A 397 -12.48 -21.69 13.05
CA ALA A 397 -13.94 -21.79 13.14
C ALA A 397 -14.64 -21.28 11.87
N ILE A 398 -14.13 -20.19 11.27
CA ILE A 398 -14.62 -19.64 10.00
C ILE A 398 -14.34 -20.61 8.84
N GLY A 399 -13.20 -21.30 8.86
CA GLY A 399 -12.82 -22.27 7.84
C GLY A 399 -12.65 -21.64 6.45
N ASP A 400 -13.29 -22.22 5.44
CA ASP A 400 -13.28 -21.79 4.04
C ASP A 400 -14.40 -20.79 3.69
N ALA A 401 -15.18 -20.34 4.67
CA ALA A 401 -16.35 -19.50 4.42
C ALA A 401 -16.03 -18.12 3.79
N LEU A 402 -14.77 -17.67 3.86
CA LEU A 402 -14.29 -16.42 3.26
C LEU A 402 -13.48 -16.64 1.97
N ASP A 403 -13.45 -17.85 1.43
CA ASP A 403 -12.74 -18.15 0.19
C ASP A 403 -13.40 -17.43 -0.99
N GLY A 404 -12.56 -16.77 -1.79
CA GLY A 404 -13.02 -15.95 -2.90
C GLY A 404 -13.74 -14.65 -2.50
N TYR A 405 -13.74 -14.26 -1.22
CA TYR A 405 -14.26 -12.97 -0.76
C TYR A 405 -13.60 -11.81 -1.53
N GLU A 406 -14.44 -10.95 -2.11
CA GLU A 406 -14.07 -9.69 -2.78
C GLU A 406 -14.66 -8.51 -1.99
N PRO A 407 -13.83 -7.59 -1.46
CA PRO A 407 -14.35 -6.42 -0.74
C PRO A 407 -15.24 -5.54 -1.63
N ASP A 408 -16.33 -5.04 -1.07
CA ASP A 408 -17.18 -4.04 -1.71
C ASP A 408 -16.44 -2.70 -1.89
N ALA A 409 -17.03 -1.75 -2.62
CA ALA A 409 -16.51 -0.38 -2.71
C ALA A 409 -17.64 0.59 -3.04
N ASP A 410 -17.78 1.63 -2.22
CA ASP A 410 -18.67 2.77 -2.49
C ASP A 410 -17.97 3.83 -3.35
N VAL A 411 -16.67 4.02 -3.12
CA VAL A 411 -15.86 5.09 -3.72
C VAL A 411 -14.54 4.54 -4.22
N ALA A 412 -14.26 4.74 -5.51
CA ALA A 412 -12.92 4.51 -6.05
C ALA A 412 -12.04 5.75 -5.88
N ILE A 413 -10.77 5.55 -5.56
CA ILE A 413 -9.75 6.61 -5.44
C ILE A 413 -8.59 6.26 -6.37
N LEU A 414 -8.27 7.17 -7.28
CA LEU A 414 -7.14 6.98 -8.18
C LEU A 414 -5.82 7.15 -7.46
N TRP A 415 -4.93 6.20 -7.72
CA TRP A 415 -3.52 6.29 -7.37
C TRP A 415 -2.65 6.43 -8.63
N SER A 416 -1.58 7.22 -8.53
CA SER A 416 -0.56 7.40 -9.55
C SER A 416 0.83 7.42 -8.90
N ASN A 417 1.64 6.39 -9.21
CA ASN A 417 3.05 6.32 -8.77
C ASN A 417 3.86 7.50 -9.31
N ASP A 418 3.63 7.87 -10.58
CA ASP A 418 4.28 9.03 -11.18
C ASP A 418 3.91 10.36 -10.51
N SER A 419 2.64 10.55 -10.12
CA SER A 419 2.23 11.73 -9.37
C SER A 419 2.86 11.77 -7.99
N ASN A 420 2.97 10.61 -7.34
CA ASN A 420 3.70 10.49 -6.08
C ASN A 420 5.18 10.87 -6.26
N PHE A 421 5.88 10.31 -7.24
CA PHE A 421 7.29 10.63 -7.53
C PHE A 421 7.50 12.11 -7.85
N ALA A 422 6.69 12.67 -8.76
CA ALA A 422 6.82 14.05 -9.18
C ALA A 422 6.59 15.03 -8.02
N LEU A 423 5.59 14.77 -7.16
CA LEU A 423 5.28 15.61 -6.01
C LEU A 423 6.16 15.30 -4.78
N GLU A 424 6.89 14.18 -4.74
CA GLU A 424 7.95 13.98 -3.74
C GLU A 424 9.16 14.89 -4.05
N PHE A 425 9.53 15.02 -5.33
CA PHE A 425 10.64 15.86 -5.77
C PHE A 425 10.28 17.35 -5.81
N PHE A 426 9.09 17.68 -6.34
CA PHE A 426 8.60 19.05 -6.47
C PHE A 426 7.22 19.20 -5.82
N PRO A 427 7.14 19.15 -4.48
CA PRO A 427 5.89 19.16 -3.74
C PRO A 427 5.12 20.46 -3.90
N ASN A 428 3.80 20.34 -3.91
CA ASN A 428 2.89 21.49 -3.90
C ASN A 428 2.43 21.89 -2.49
N LEU A 429 2.63 21.04 -1.48
CA LEU A 429 2.34 21.36 -0.08
C LEU A 429 3.62 21.72 0.68
N ALA A 430 3.46 22.43 1.79
CA ALA A 430 4.54 22.84 2.66
C ALA A 430 4.27 22.36 4.09
N LEU A 431 5.36 22.05 4.81
CA LEU A 431 5.34 21.80 6.24
C LEU A 431 5.09 23.10 7.02
N PRO A 432 4.70 23.04 8.31
CA PRO A 432 4.44 24.23 9.12
C PRO A 432 5.62 25.22 9.23
N ASP A 433 6.85 24.76 9.04
CA ASP A 433 8.06 25.57 9.01
C ASP A 433 8.37 26.19 7.63
N GLY A 434 7.54 25.91 6.62
CA GLY A 434 7.67 26.39 5.25
C GLY A 434 8.54 25.50 4.35
N GLU A 435 9.11 24.40 4.87
CA GLU A 435 9.88 23.47 4.07
C GLU A 435 8.99 22.64 3.13
N PRO A 436 9.51 22.19 1.98
CA PRO A 436 8.78 21.36 1.03
C PRO A 436 8.29 20.05 1.66
N ASP A 437 6.98 19.76 1.56
CA ASP A 437 6.41 18.53 2.10
C ASP A 437 6.46 17.40 1.06
N ARG A 438 7.46 16.54 1.17
CA ARG A 438 7.65 15.38 0.27
C ARG A 438 6.49 14.37 0.30
N MET A 439 5.60 14.45 1.28
CA MET A 439 4.39 13.63 1.37
C MET A 439 3.16 14.31 0.75
N SER A 440 3.35 15.37 -0.04
CA SER A 440 2.27 16.16 -0.66
C SER A 440 1.19 15.31 -1.34
N TYR A 441 1.60 14.34 -2.16
CA TYR A 441 0.69 13.44 -2.85
C TYR A 441 -0.09 12.57 -1.86
N THR A 442 0.63 11.82 -1.01
CA THR A 442 0.03 10.91 -0.04
C THR A 442 -0.89 11.62 0.94
N ARG A 443 -0.53 12.81 1.44
CA ARG A 443 -1.39 13.63 2.31
C ARG A 443 -2.70 14.02 1.64
N THR A 444 -2.64 14.36 0.35
CA THR A 444 -3.86 14.72 -0.39
C THR A 444 -4.74 13.49 -0.58
N VAL A 445 -4.18 12.35 -0.98
CA VAL A 445 -4.92 11.08 -1.10
C VAL A 445 -5.51 10.66 0.26
N GLU A 446 -4.74 10.79 1.34
CA GLU A 446 -5.15 10.43 2.70
C GLU A 446 -6.32 11.28 3.20
N ALA A 447 -6.38 12.57 2.88
CA ALA A 447 -7.52 13.42 3.23
C ALA A 447 -8.84 12.90 2.66
N PHE A 448 -8.85 12.48 1.38
CA PHE A 448 -10.04 11.90 0.76
C PHE A 448 -10.32 10.48 1.25
N HIS A 449 -9.29 9.63 1.38
CA HIS A 449 -9.44 8.25 1.87
C HIS A 449 -10.00 8.21 3.30
N ARG A 450 -9.47 9.06 4.20
CA ARG A 450 -10.01 9.26 5.55
C ARG A 450 -11.46 9.75 5.52
N GLY A 451 -11.79 10.68 4.64
CA GLY A 451 -13.17 11.14 4.44
C GLY A 451 -14.13 10.01 4.05
N VAL A 452 -13.68 9.06 3.21
CA VAL A 452 -14.49 7.87 2.85
C VAL A 452 -14.78 7.02 4.09
N LEU A 453 -13.76 6.73 4.89
CA LEU A 453 -13.93 5.96 6.13
C LEU A 453 -14.85 6.67 7.14
N GLU A 454 -14.62 7.95 7.41
CA GLU A 454 -15.38 8.72 8.41
C GLU A 454 -16.82 9.04 7.96
N ALA A 455 -17.10 8.96 6.66
CA ALA A 455 -18.46 8.97 6.12
C ALA A 455 -19.19 7.63 6.30
N GLY A 456 -18.49 6.58 6.75
CA GLY A 456 -19.01 5.22 6.88
C GLY A 456 -19.06 4.45 5.56
N ALA A 457 -18.37 4.93 4.52
CA ALA A 457 -18.28 4.30 3.21
C ALA A 457 -17.00 3.46 3.07
N GLN A 458 -16.95 2.60 2.06
CA GLN A 458 -15.80 1.75 1.76
C GLN A 458 -15.07 2.22 0.50
N SER A 459 -13.76 2.41 0.63
CA SER A 459 -12.84 2.80 -0.44
C SER A 459 -12.35 1.62 -1.27
N ARG A 460 -12.05 1.89 -2.55
CA ARG A 460 -11.19 1.08 -3.42
C ARG A 460 -10.10 1.96 -4.02
N ILE A 461 -8.84 1.57 -3.91
CA ILE A 461 -7.77 2.24 -4.66
C ILE A 461 -7.63 1.57 -6.03
N LEU A 462 -7.45 2.38 -7.08
CA LEU A 462 -7.25 1.96 -8.47
C LEU A 462 -6.06 2.69 -9.07
N HIS A 463 -5.19 1.98 -9.78
CA HIS A 463 -4.18 2.62 -10.62
C HIS A 463 -4.76 3.09 -11.96
N ALA A 464 -4.11 4.05 -12.61
CA ALA A 464 -4.57 4.58 -13.90
C ALA A 464 -4.63 3.49 -14.99
N GLY A 465 -3.65 2.57 -15.04
CA GLY A 465 -3.64 1.45 -15.98
C GLY A 465 -4.87 0.53 -15.82
N GLN A 466 -5.24 0.23 -14.57
CA GLN A 466 -6.45 -0.53 -14.24
C GLN A 466 -7.74 0.20 -14.64
N ALA A 467 -7.81 1.53 -14.44
CA ALA A 467 -8.94 2.32 -14.88
C ALA A 467 -9.10 2.30 -16.41
N HIS A 468 -7.99 2.40 -17.16
CA HIS A 468 -7.99 2.25 -18.62
C HIS A 468 -8.44 0.85 -19.06
N ALA A 469 -8.01 -0.20 -18.37
CA ALA A 469 -8.38 -1.57 -18.71
C ALA A 469 -9.90 -1.82 -18.61
N LEU A 470 -10.59 -1.14 -17.69
CA LEU A 470 -12.06 -1.15 -17.61
C LEU A 470 -12.69 -0.26 -18.69
N GLY A 471 -12.11 0.91 -18.94
CA GLY A 471 -12.70 1.94 -19.79
C GLY A 471 -13.86 2.67 -19.10
N ALA A 472 -14.23 3.83 -19.65
CA ALA A 472 -15.13 4.79 -19.00
C ALA A 472 -16.48 4.21 -18.53
N ALA A 473 -17.16 3.43 -19.39
CA ALA A 473 -18.50 2.95 -19.12
C ALA A 473 -18.54 1.86 -18.03
N ASP A 474 -17.65 0.86 -18.12
CA ASP A 474 -17.58 -0.19 -17.12
C ASP A 474 -17.01 0.34 -15.79
N LEU A 475 -16.09 1.31 -15.85
CA LEU A 475 -15.62 2.02 -14.66
C LEU A 475 -16.76 2.75 -13.95
N ALA A 476 -17.62 3.48 -14.68
CA ALA A 476 -18.79 4.16 -14.13
C ALA A 476 -19.85 3.20 -13.58
N ALA A 477 -20.04 2.05 -14.23
CA ALA A 477 -20.97 1.03 -13.76
C ALA A 477 -20.47 0.34 -12.47
N ARG A 478 -19.15 0.13 -12.35
CA ARG A 478 -18.54 -0.53 -11.19
C ARG A 478 -18.34 0.41 -10.01
N TYR A 479 -17.96 1.66 -10.26
CA TYR A 479 -17.69 2.67 -9.24
C TYR A 479 -18.50 3.93 -9.56
N PRO A 480 -19.66 4.12 -8.90
CA PRO A 480 -20.51 5.30 -9.13
C PRO A 480 -19.83 6.63 -8.76
N VAL A 481 -18.87 6.58 -7.82
CA VAL A 481 -18.05 7.72 -7.41
C VAL A 481 -16.57 7.38 -7.61
N LEU A 482 -15.84 8.28 -8.28
CA LEU A 482 -14.41 8.19 -8.53
C LEU A 482 -13.74 9.49 -8.09
N ILE A 483 -12.73 9.39 -7.24
CA ILE A 483 -11.95 10.54 -6.76
C ILE A 483 -10.57 10.52 -7.44
N ALA A 484 -10.23 11.62 -8.10
CA ALA A 484 -8.90 11.93 -8.61
C ALA A 484 -8.28 13.07 -7.78
N PRO A 485 -7.66 12.78 -6.63
CA PRO A 485 -7.38 13.79 -5.59
C PRO A 485 -6.19 14.70 -5.91
N ALA A 486 -5.12 14.15 -6.48
CA ALA A 486 -3.91 14.86 -6.86
C ALA A 486 -3.21 14.14 -8.03
N PHE A 487 -3.98 13.81 -9.07
CA PHE A 487 -3.49 13.06 -10.23
C PHE A 487 -2.71 14.00 -11.17
N TYR A 488 -1.52 14.39 -10.70
CA TYR A 488 -0.69 15.45 -11.24
C TYR A 488 -0.05 15.09 -12.58
N VAL A 489 0.58 13.91 -12.66
CA VAL A 489 1.15 13.39 -13.91
C VAL A 489 0.06 12.62 -14.63
N ALA A 490 -0.58 13.25 -15.61
CA ALA A 490 -1.68 12.67 -16.35
C ALA A 490 -1.50 12.92 -17.85
N SER A 491 -1.56 11.85 -18.64
CA SER A 491 -1.59 11.95 -20.10
C SER A 491 -2.93 12.52 -20.58
N ASP A 492 -2.99 12.90 -21.86
CA ASP A 492 -4.25 13.31 -22.49
C ASP A 492 -5.31 12.21 -22.42
N ALA A 493 -4.90 10.95 -22.60
CA ALA A 493 -5.79 9.79 -22.54
C ALA A 493 -6.34 9.58 -21.12
N ASP A 494 -5.54 9.83 -20.08
CA ASP A 494 -6.00 9.76 -18.69
C ASP A 494 -7.12 10.78 -18.42
N LEU A 495 -6.92 12.04 -18.84
CA LEU A 495 -7.91 13.09 -18.62
C LEU A 495 -9.16 12.90 -19.48
N ASP A 496 -9.01 12.41 -20.71
CA ASP A 496 -10.13 12.04 -21.57
C ASP A 496 -10.94 10.88 -20.95
N LEU A 497 -10.28 9.86 -20.35
CA LEU A 497 -10.95 8.79 -19.63
C LEU A 497 -11.80 9.32 -18.46
N LEU A 498 -11.28 10.26 -17.66
CA LEU A 498 -12.02 10.86 -16.54
C LEU A 498 -13.26 11.63 -17.00
N ARG A 499 -13.10 12.44 -18.06
CA ARG A 499 -14.22 13.16 -18.68
C ARG A 499 -15.28 12.17 -19.18
N ASP A 500 -14.85 11.15 -19.89
CA ASP A 500 -15.75 10.17 -20.51
C ASP A 500 -16.42 9.28 -19.45
N TYR A 501 -15.75 8.98 -18.33
CA TYR A 501 -16.33 8.31 -17.15
C TYR A 501 -17.51 9.12 -16.58
N ALA A 502 -17.33 10.44 -16.41
CA ALA A 502 -18.42 11.30 -15.96
C ALA A 502 -19.56 11.34 -16.98
N ALA A 503 -19.22 11.44 -18.27
CA ALA A 503 -20.21 11.43 -19.34
C ALA A 503 -21.03 10.13 -19.39
N ALA A 504 -20.43 9.00 -19.02
CA ALA A 504 -21.07 7.68 -18.98
C ALA A 504 -22.02 7.47 -17.79
N GLY A 505 -22.07 8.40 -16.83
CA GLY A 505 -22.95 8.31 -15.66
C GLY A 505 -22.23 8.38 -14.31
N GLY A 506 -20.90 8.36 -14.31
CA GLY A 506 -20.11 8.45 -13.09
C GLY A 506 -20.16 9.83 -12.43
N HIS A 507 -19.97 9.85 -11.12
CA HIS A 507 -19.67 11.07 -10.38
C HIS A 507 -18.15 11.16 -10.21
N LEU A 508 -17.52 12.07 -10.95
CA LEU A 508 -16.09 12.34 -10.83
C LEU A 508 -15.85 13.45 -9.80
N VAL A 509 -15.00 13.20 -8.81
CA VAL A 509 -14.50 14.21 -7.87
C VAL A 509 -13.04 14.49 -8.21
N VAL A 510 -12.74 15.73 -8.60
CA VAL A 510 -11.41 16.19 -8.98
C VAL A 510 -10.85 17.04 -7.83
N GLY A 511 -9.77 16.56 -7.20
CA GLY A 511 -9.03 17.33 -6.22
C GLY A 511 -7.97 18.24 -6.84
N ILE A 512 -7.25 18.93 -5.97
CA ILE A 512 -6.21 19.89 -6.34
C ILE A 512 -5.16 19.25 -7.25
N ARG A 513 -4.56 20.04 -8.15
CA ARG A 513 -3.41 19.63 -8.99
C ARG A 513 -3.67 18.49 -9.98
N THR A 514 -4.85 17.89 -10.02
CA THR A 514 -5.21 16.89 -11.01
C THR A 514 -5.15 17.46 -12.43
N GLY A 515 -4.43 16.79 -13.32
CA GLY A 515 -4.25 17.19 -14.71
C GLY A 515 -3.46 18.49 -14.90
N TYR A 516 -2.62 18.89 -13.93
CA TYR A 516 -1.76 20.06 -14.09
C TYR A 516 -0.47 19.74 -14.87
N GLY A 517 0.12 18.57 -14.60
CA GLY A 517 1.25 18.03 -15.34
C GLY A 517 0.78 17.15 -16.51
N ASP A 518 1.57 17.08 -17.57
CA ASP A 518 1.44 16.04 -18.59
C ASP A 518 2.23 14.77 -18.20
N GLU A 519 2.37 13.81 -19.11
CA GLU A 519 3.03 12.52 -18.87
C GLU A 519 4.53 12.62 -18.50
N GLU A 520 5.15 13.78 -18.68
CA GLU A 520 6.53 14.08 -18.26
C GLU A 520 6.58 15.04 -17.06
N ALA A 521 5.46 15.27 -16.37
CA ALA A 521 5.32 16.24 -15.28
C ALA A 521 5.56 17.71 -15.73
N ARG A 522 5.42 18.01 -17.02
CA ARG A 522 5.50 19.39 -17.53
C ARG A 522 4.17 20.08 -17.30
N ALA A 523 4.21 21.30 -16.79
CA ALA A 523 3.00 22.08 -16.61
C ALA A 523 2.30 22.27 -17.96
N ARG A 524 1.02 21.92 -18.03
CA ARG A 524 0.20 22.17 -19.22
C ARG A 524 -0.01 23.66 -19.41
N VAL A 525 -0.06 24.09 -20.67
CA VAL A 525 -0.26 25.50 -21.08
C VAL A 525 -1.70 25.80 -21.47
N GLU A 526 -2.63 24.94 -21.05
CA GLU A 526 -4.07 25.05 -21.24
C GLU A 526 -4.73 25.67 -20.00
N VAL A 527 -6.00 26.06 -20.12
CA VAL A 527 -6.81 26.51 -18.98
C VAL A 527 -6.98 25.34 -17.99
N ALA A 528 -6.68 25.57 -16.72
CA ALA A 528 -6.72 24.52 -15.69
C ALA A 528 -8.13 24.34 -15.08
N PRO A 529 -8.54 23.12 -14.71
CA PRO A 529 -7.84 21.85 -14.97
C PRO A 529 -7.92 21.48 -16.46
N ALA A 530 -6.76 21.22 -17.07
CA ALA A 530 -6.66 20.99 -18.51
C ALA A 530 -7.55 19.82 -18.96
N ARG A 531 -8.15 19.93 -20.15
CA ARG A 531 -9.14 18.97 -20.71
C ARG A 531 -10.41 18.71 -19.90
N LEU A 532 -10.47 19.14 -18.64
CA LEU A 532 -11.62 18.94 -17.74
C LEU A 532 -12.42 20.22 -17.50
N ALA A 533 -11.81 21.41 -17.64
CA ALA A 533 -12.44 22.69 -17.29
C ALA A 533 -13.81 22.92 -17.95
N GLU A 534 -13.92 22.68 -19.27
CA GLU A 534 -15.20 22.83 -20.00
C GLU A 534 -16.26 21.83 -19.48
N ALA A 535 -15.88 20.57 -19.29
CA ALA A 535 -16.78 19.53 -18.80
C ALA A 535 -17.24 19.79 -17.35
N ALA A 536 -16.33 20.31 -16.52
CA ALA A 536 -16.55 20.66 -15.13
C ALA A 536 -17.25 22.01 -14.93
N GLY A 537 -17.39 22.82 -15.98
CA GLY A 537 -18.01 24.15 -15.91
C GLY A 537 -17.29 25.12 -14.97
N VAL A 538 -15.99 24.90 -14.73
CA VAL A 538 -15.17 25.67 -13.79
C VAL A 538 -13.72 25.64 -14.25
N HIS A 539 -13.00 26.74 -14.05
CA HIS A 539 -11.56 26.83 -14.23
C HIS A 539 -10.88 27.53 -13.05
N TYR A 540 -9.56 27.58 -13.05
CA TYR A 540 -8.80 28.46 -12.15
C TYR A 540 -7.55 29.00 -12.84
N GLU A 541 -7.11 30.18 -12.39
CA GLU A 541 -5.90 30.84 -12.89
C GLU A 541 -4.86 31.09 -11.79
N GLU A 542 -5.28 31.13 -10.53
CA GLU A 542 -4.41 31.33 -9.37
C GLU A 542 -4.70 30.30 -8.28
N PHE A 543 -3.70 30.05 -7.44
CA PHE A 543 -3.78 29.14 -6.29
C PHE A 543 -2.91 29.65 -5.15
N SER A 544 -3.16 29.18 -3.94
CA SER A 544 -2.47 29.62 -2.73
C SER A 544 -2.22 28.45 -1.76
N ASN A 545 -1.03 28.40 -1.18
CA ASN A 545 -0.81 27.60 0.02
C ASN A 545 -1.46 28.28 1.22
N LEU A 546 -2.35 27.57 1.91
CA LEU A 546 -3.05 28.10 3.08
C LEU A 546 -2.14 28.01 4.31
N GLN A 547 -1.87 29.15 4.95
CA GLN A 547 -1.07 29.22 6.18
C GLN A 547 -1.88 28.83 7.44
N ALA A 548 -3.19 28.79 7.33
CA ALA A 548 -4.12 28.33 8.36
C ALA A 548 -5.37 27.78 7.67
N ASP A 549 -6.08 26.89 8.36
CA ASP A 549 -7.38 26.38 7.93
C ASP A 549 -8.35 27.54 7.64
N VAL A 550 -9.02 27.46 6.49
CA VAL A 550 -10.06 28.42 6.11
C VAL A 550 -11.41 27.76 6.26
N PRO A 551 -12.29 28.24 7.17
CA PRO A 551 -13.61 27.64 7.35
C PRO A 551 -14.41 27.65 6.04
N VAL A 552 -15.22 26.61 5.84
CA VAL A 552 -16.05 26.42 4.66
C VAL A 552 -17.49 26.27 5.08
N THR A 553 -18.41 26.91 4.35
CA THR A 553 -19.84 26.75 4.54
C THR A 553 -20.47 26.05 3.34
N GLY A 554 -21.32 25.06 3.61
CA GLY A 554 -22.08 24.35 2.60
C GLY A 554 -23.03 25.24 1.79
N ALA A 555 -23.17 24.89 0.52
CA ALA A 555 -24.11 25.43 -0.47
C ALA A 555 -24.61 24.27 -1.35
N GLY A 556 -25.56 24.52 -2.25
CA GLY A 556 -25.97 23.50 -3.23
C GLY A 556 -26.49 22.17 -2.63
N GLY A 557 -26.98 22.18 -1.39
CA GLY A 557 -27.49 20.99 -0.69
C GLY A 557 -26.44 20.20 0.10
N LEU A 558 -25.18 20.64 0.16
CA LEU A 558 -24.20 20.10 1.11
C LEU A 558 -24.46 20.68 2.50
N GLU A 559 -24.68 19.81 3.48
CA GLU A 559 -24.61 20.17 4.89
C GLU A 559 -23.16 20.01 5.36
N THR A 560 -22.64 21.02 6.06
CA THR A 560 -21.26 21.01 6.54
C THR A 560 -21.21 21.02 8.07
N ALA A 561 -20.35 20.20 8.64
CA ALA A 561 -20.00 20.24 10.05
C ALA A 561 -19.36 21.60 10.44
N ALA A 562 -19.38 21.92 11.73
CA ALA A 562 -18.95 23.22 12.24
C ALA A 562 -17.45 23.51 12.02
N ASP A 563 -16.64 22.46 11.92
CA ASP A 563 -15.19 22.47 11.71
C ASP A 563 -14.78 22.08 10.27
N ALA A 564 -15.74 22.09 9.33
CA ALA A 564 -15.46 21.95 7.91
C ALA A 564 -14.58 23.12 7.42
N ALA A 565 -13.43 22.79 6.82
CA ALA A 565 -12.45 23.76 6.39
C ALA A 565 -11.66 23.27 5.17
N GLY A 566 -11.19 24.20 4.35
CA GLY A 566 -10.11 23.95 3.41
C GLY A 566 -8.76 24.12 4.09
N ARG A 567 -7.83 23.22 3.81
CA ARG A 567 -6.49 23.14 4.42
C ARG A 567 -5.41 23.11 3.35
N LEU A 568 -4.21 23.58 3.72
CA LEU A 568 -2.94 23.47 2.99
C LEU A 568 -2.87 24.13 1.59
N TRP A 569 -3.98 24.21 0.87
CA TRP A 569 -4.09 24.63 -0.51
C TRP A 569 -5.47 25.22 -0.81
N ALA A 570 -5.52 26.20 -1.69
CA ALA A 570 -6.75 26.74 -2.28
C ALA A 570 -6.53 27.08 -3.76
N ASP A 571 -7.26 26.44 -4.66
CA ASP A 571 -7.44 26.86 -6.05
C ASP A 571 -8.49 27.98 -6.08
N GLY A 572 -8.20 29.08 -6.76
CA GLY A 572 -9.14 30.17 -7.00
C GLY A 572 -10.15 29.79 -8.08
N LEU A 573 -11.12 28.94 -7.74
CA LEU A 573 -12.10 28.42 -8.69
C LEU A 573 -13.01 29.54 -9.24
N ILE A 574 -13.15 29.60 -10.56
CA ILE A 574 -14.00 30.54 -11.30
C ILE A 574 -15.04 29.71 -12.04
N SER A 575 -16.31 29.87 -11.65
CA SER A 575 -17.41 29.15 -12.26
C SER A 575 -17.76 29.73 -13.64
N ASP A 576 -17.81 28.86 -14.64
CA ASP A 576 -18.33 29.12 -16.00
C ASP A 576 -19.73 28.49 -16.20
N GLY A 577 -20.40 28.12 -15.11
CA GLY A 577 -21.67 27.38 -15.15
C GLY A 577 -21.80 26.32 -14.06
N ALA A 578 -20.70 25.97 -13.39
CA ALA A 578 -20.73 25.08 -12.22
C ALA A 578 -21.42 25.73 -11.02
N GLU A 579 -22.17 24.93 -10.27
CA GLU A 579 -22.82 25.37 -9.04
C GLU A 579 -21.84 25.26 -7.86
N ALA A 580 -21.80 26.28 -7.00
CA ALA A 580 -21.02 26.23 -5.77
C ALA A 580 -21.69 25.26 -4.77
N VAL A 581 -20.91 24.28 -4.31
CA VAL A 581 -21.31 23.29 -3.28
C VAL A 581 -20.75 23.69 -1.92
N ALA A 582 -19.62 24.41 -1.89
CA ALA A 582 -19.06 24.92 -0.65
C ALA A 582 -18.29 26.21 -0.90
N GLN A 583 -18.37 27.17 0.03
CA GLN A 583 -17.76 28.50 -0.06
C GLN A 583 -16.76 28.72 1.08
N TYR A 584 -15.62 29.34 0.79
CA TYR A 584 -14.70 29.78 1.84
C TYR A 584 -15.28 30.96 2.64
N ALA A 585 -15.09 30.95 3.96
CA ALA A 585 -15.36 32.07 4.84
C ALA A 585 -14.08 32.87 5.10
N HIS A 586 -13.66 33.69 4.12
CA HIS A 586 -12.44 34.51 4.22
C HIS A 586 -12.57 35.79 3.39
N PRO A 587 -11.97 36.93 3.81
CA PRO A 587 -12.09 38.20 3.06
C PRO A 587 -11.57 38.18 1.62
N ARG A 588 -10.63 37.27 1.32
CA ARG A 588 -10.10 37.04 -0.04
C ARG A 588 -10.61 35.73 -0.67
N PHE A 589 -10.29 34.58 -0.08
CA PHE A 589 -10.75 33.29 -0.62
C PHE A 589 -12.27 33.15 -0.70
N GLY A 590 -13.05 33.92 0.05
CA GLY A 590 -14.51 33.97 -0.08
C GLY A 590 -15.01 34.51 -1.41
N ASP A 591 -14.13 35.02 -2.28
CA ASP A 591 -14.44 35.34 -3.68
C ASP A 591 -14.56 34.07 -4.57
N PHE A 592 -14.04 32.93 -4.09
CA PHE A 592 -13.98 31.67 -4.82
C PHE A 592 -14.76 30.56 -4.09
N PRO A 593 -15.56 29.74 -4.79
CA PRO A 593 -16.04 28.49 -4.21
C PRO A 593 -14.88 27.57 -3.85
N ALA A 594 -14.97 26.91 -2.70
CA ALA A 594 -14.04 25.86 -2.30
C ALA A 594 -14.34 24.55 -3.05
N VAL A 595 -15.63 24.31 -3.33
CA VAL A 595 -16.11 23.13 -4.05
C VAL A 595 -17.19 23.56 -5.05
N THR A 596 -17.09 23.06 -6.27
CA THR A 596 -18.09 23.28 -7.34
C THR A 596 -18.55 21.95 -7.93
N THR A 597 -19.74 21.91 -8.52
CA THR A 597 -20.26 20.74 -9.23
C THR A 597 -20.98 21.13 -10.52
N HIS A 598 -20.87 20.31 -11.55
CA HIS A 598 -21.50 20.54 -12.84
C HIS A 598 -21.96 19.22 -13.48
N PRO A 599 -23.19 19.13 -14.01
CA PRO A 599 -23.63 17.97 -14.78
C PRO A 599 -22.80 17.78 -16.06
N HIS A 600 -22.42 16.55 -16.37
CA HIS A 600 -21.70 16.24 -17.61
C HIS A 600 -22.16 14.89 -18.16
N GLY A 601 -22.68 14.89 -19.39
CA GLY A 601 -23.34 13.70 -19.97
C GLY A 601 -24.45 13.16 -19.06
N ALA A 602 -24.37 11.88 -18.70
CA ALA A 602 -25.31 11.24 -17.77
C ALA A 602 -24.90 11.37 -16.29
N GLY A 603 -23.69 11.83 -16.00
CA GLY A 603 -23.13 11.95 -14.66
C GLY A 603 -22.82 13.40 -14.28
N ARG A 604 -21.73 13.60 -13.53
CA ARG A 604 -21.30 14.92 -13.06
C ARG A 604 -19.82 14.98 -12.73
N ILE A 605 -19.27 16.19 -12.72
CA ILE A 605 -17.92 16.48 -12.25
C ILE A 605 -18.01 17.47 -11.08
N THR A 606 -17.36 17.14 -9.97
CA THR A 606 -17.21 17.98 -8.79
C THR A 606 -15.74 18.34 -8.62
N VAL A 607 -15.40 19.62 -8.52
CA VAL A 607 -14.02 20.08 -8.30
C VAL A 607 -13.87 20.56 -6.87
N VAL A 608 -12.96 19.94 -6.12
CA VAL A 608 -12.57 20.27 -4.74
C VAL A 608 -11.24 21.02 -4.80
N GLY A 609 -11.30 22.36 -4.73
CA GLY A 609 -10.14 23.24 -4.88
C GLY A 609 -9.25 23.32 -3.65
N THR A 610 -9.28 22.34 -2.74
CA THR A 610 -8.52 22.37 -1.48
C THR A 610 -8.15 20.96 -1.02
N VAL A 611 -7.22 20.84 -0.05
CA VAL A 611 -7.15 19.63 0.76
C VAL A 611 -8.24 19.74 1.83
N PRO A 612 -9.30 18.92 1.79
CA PRO A 612 -10.40 19.07 2.74
C PRO A 612 -9.95 18.69 4.16
N SER A 613 -10.48 19.37 5.18
CA SER A 613 -10.41 18.87 6.57
C SER A 613 -11.13 17.51 6.67
N PRO A 614 -10.83 16.67 7.68
CA PRO A 614 -11.55 15.40 7.89
C PRO A 614 -13.07 15.57 7.86
N ALA A 615 -13.57 16.59 8.56
CA ALA A 615 -14.98 16.96 8.56
C ALA A 615 -15.53 17.27 7.16
N LEU A 616 -14.87 18.16 6.40
CA LEU A 616 -15.30 18.50 5.04
C LEU A 616 -15.21 17.30 4.09
N ALA A 617 -14.17 16.46 4.23
CA ALA A 617 -14.00 15.26 3.41
C ALA A 617 -15.12 14.25 3.65
N ALA A 618 -15.48 14.01 4.92
CA ALA A 618 -16.58 13.13 5.29
C ALA A 618 -17.94 13.69 4.80
N ASP A 619 -18.16 15.00 4.94
CA ASP A 619 -19.39 15.65 4.46
C ASP A 619 -19.55 15.53 2.93
N LEU A 620 -18.45 15.74 2.18
CA LEU A 620 -18.44 15.57 0.73
C LEU A 620 -18.74 14.12 0.31
N VAL A 621 -18.20 13.14 1.03
CA VAL A 621 -18.48 11.72 0.74
C VAL A 621 -19.92 11.37 1.10
N ARG A 622 -20.47 11.81 2.24
CA ARG A 622 -21.90 11.58 2.57
C ARG A 622 -22.85 12.21 1.54
N TRP A 623 -22.48 13.36 1.00
CA TRP A 623 -23.23 14.00 -0.07
C TRP A 623 -23.16 13.22 -1.39
N ALA A 624 -21.98 12.68 -1.73
CA ALA A 624 -21.80 11.87 -2.95
C ALA A 624 -22.36 10.44 -2.82
N VAL A 625 -22.33 9.87 -1.62
CA VAL A 625 -22.74 8.50 -1.28
C VAL A 625 -23.74 8.57 -0.11
N PRO A 626 -25.02 8.90 -0.38
CA PRO A 626 -26.02 9.08 0.67
C PRO A 626 -26.48 7.78 1.33
N ALA A 627 -26.17 6.63 0.73
CA ALA A 627 -26.54 5.30 1.24
C ALA A 627 -25.37 4.32 1.01
N PRO A 628 -24.30 4.39 1.82
CA PRO A 628 -23.17 3.48 1.71
C PRO A 628 -23.58 2.03 1.97
N ILE A 629 -22.86 1.08 1.36
CA ILE A 629 -23.17 -0.36 1.43
C ILE A 629 -23.27 -0.87 2.88
N ALA A 630 -22.45 -0.33 3.78
CA ALA A 630 -22.41 -0.65 5.20
C ALA A 630 -23.77 -0.41 5.93
N ASP A 631 -24.64 0.46 5.41
CA ASP A 631 -25.99 0.67 5.95
C ASP A 631 -26.86 -0.59 5.84
N GLY A 632 -26.53 -1.49 4.91
CA GLY A 632 -27.20 -2.78 4.76
C GLY A 632 -27.04 -3.70 5.97
N LEU A 633 -25.97 -3.53 6.76
CA LEU A 633 -25.81 -4.21 8.05
C LEU A 633 -26.34 -3.37 9.20
N ALA A 634 -25.94 -2.11 9.29
CA ALA A 634 -26.25 -1.24 10.43
C ALA A 634 -26.33 0.23 9.98
N ALA A 635 -27.54 0.69 9.64
CA ALA A 635 -27.78 2.05 9.18
C ALA A 635 -27.50 3.12 10.25
N GLU A 636 -27.88 2.86 11.50
CA GLU A 636 -27.62 3.76 12.63
C GLU A 636 -26.28 3.43 13.28
N ARG A 637 -25.18 3.91 12.68
CA ARG A 637 -23.82 3.82 13.23
C ARG A 637 -23.12 5.18 13.20
N ALA A 638 -22.21 5.38 14.13
CA ALA A 638 -21.31 6.52 14.16
C ALA A 638 -19.91 6.06 14.54
N LEU A 639 -18.90 6.88 14.22
CA LEU A 639 -17.56 6.70 14.80
C LEU A 639 -17.68 6.62 16.32
N PRO A 640 -16.93 5.72 16.98
CA PRO A 640 -15.78 4.97 16.48
C PRO A 640 -16.11 3.59 15.85
N VAL A 641 -17.36 3.31 15.51
CA VAL A 641 -17.75 2.06 14.85
C VAL A 641 -17.60 2.15 13.34
N THR A 642 -16.89 1.19 12.76
CA THR A 642 -16.81 1.03 11.29
C THR A 642 -17.35 -0.34 10.88
N VAL A 643 -18.00 -0.38 9.72
CA VAL A 643 -18.44 -1.62 9.08
C VAL A 643 -17.79 -1.71 7.71
N SER A 644 -17.17 -2.86 7.41
CA SER A 644 -16.68 -3.21 6.07
C SER A 644 -17.43 -4.43 5.56
N SER A 645 -17.49 -4.61 4.24
CA SER A 645 -18.18 -5.73 3.63
C SER A 645 -17.56 -6.19 2.33
N GLY A 646 -18.00 -7.35 1.86
CA GLY A 646 -17.64 -7.88 0.56
C GLY A 646 -18.44 -9.11 0.18
N THR A 647 -18.39 -9.45 -1.09
CA THR A 647 -19.22 -10.49 -1.69
C THR A 647 -18.46 -11.80 -1.77
N LEU A 648 -19.16 -12.90 -1.47
CA LEU A 648 -18.66 -14.27 -1.61
C LEU A 648 -19.06 -14.85 -2.97
N PRO A 649 -18.38 -15.90 -3.47
CA PRO A 649 -18.70 -16.53 -4.76
C PRO A 649 -20.11 -17.10 -4.87
N ASP A 650 -20.74 -17.43 -3.74
CA ASP A 650 -22.13 -17.91 -3.67
C ASP A 650 -23.18 -16.77 -3.68
N GLY A 651 -22.74 -15.52 -3.72
CA GLY A 651 -23.57 -14.32 -3.74
C GLY A 651 -23.99 -13.80 -2.36
N ARG A 652 -23.62 -14.48 -1.27
CA ARG A 652 -23.78 -13.94 0.09
C ARG A 652 -22.78 -12.83 0.34
N ARG A 653 -23.11 -11.94 1.28
CA ARG A 653 -22.19 -10.92 1.78
C ARG A 653 -21.59 -11.32 3.12
N ALA A 654 -20.30 -11.06 3.27
CA ALA A 654 -19.61 -11.06 4.55
C ALA A 654 -19.48 -9.62 5.07
N TRP A 655 -19.61 -9.46 6.37
CA TRP A 655 -19.62 -8.19 7.07
C TRP A 655 -18.65 -8.21 8.24
N PHE A 656 -17.94 -7.12 8.43
CA PHE A 656 -16.96 -6.94 9.49
C PHE A 656 -17.27 -5.66 10.25
N SER A 657 -17.63 -5.78 11.52
CA SER A 657 -17.88 -4.64 12.41
C SER A 657 -16.72 -4.48 13.37
N PHE A 658 -16.30 -3.24 13.65
CA PHE A 658 -15.17 -2.93 14.52
C PHE A 658 -15.54 -1.80 15.48
N ASN A 659 -15.21 -1.93 16.77
CA ASN A 659 -15.23 -0.81 17.73
C ASN A 659 -13.81 -0.31 18.00
N TRP A 660 -13.43 0.81 17.38
CA TRP A 660 -12.10 1.40 17.50
C TRP A 660 -11.98 2.33 18.70
N SER A 661 -12.40 1.89 19.88
CA SER A 661 -12.33 2.69 21.11
C SER A 661 -12.43 1.86 22.39
N TRP A 662 -12.29 2.55 23.53
CA TRP A 662 -12.52 2.02 24.87
C TRP A 662 -13.98 1.96 25.28
N ASP A 663 -14.87 2.68 24.59
CA ASP A 663 -16.26 2.79 24.99
C ASP A 663 -17.08 1.66 24.36
N GLU A 664 -17.77 0.90 25.19
CA GLU A 664 -18.76 -0.08 24.72
C GLU A 664 -19.86 0.63 23.94
N THR A 665 -20.28 0.03 22.84
CA THR A 665 -21.31 0.57 21.96
C THR A 665 -22.20 -0.54 21.43
N THR A 666 -23.32 -0.18 20.80
CA THR A 666 -24.25 -1.13 20.21
C THR A 666 -24.51 -0.78 18.74
N ILE A 667 -24.74 -1.82 17.93
CA ILE A 667 -25.29 -1.67 16.58
C ILE A 667 -26.62 -2.41 16.49
N THR A 668 -27.57 -1.86 15.76
CA THR A 668 -28.83 -2.54 15.44
C THR A 668 -28.74 -3.14 14.05
N LEU A 669 -28.92 -4.45 13.96
CA LEU A 669 -28.85 -5.16 12.68
C LEU A 669 -30.02 -4.78 11.76
N SER A 670 -29.72 -4.50 10.50
CA SER A 670 -30.70 -4.18 9.45
C SER A 670 -31.09 -5.40 8.62
N ARG A 671 -30.44 -6.55 8.87
CA ARG A 671 -30.69 -7.82 8.16
C ARG A 671 -30.37 -9.04 9.01
N ASP A 672 -30.87 -10.19 8.57
CA ASP A 672 -30.58 -11.49 9.17
C ASP A 672 -29.14 -11.91 8.81
N VAL A 673 -28.38 -12.32 9.82
CA VAL A 673 -26.96 -12.69 9.70
C VAL A 673 -26.62 -13.85 10.61
N VAL A 674 -25.52 -14.53 10.32
CA VAL A 674 -24.92 -15.58 11.15
C VAL A 674 -23.52 -15.14 11.52
N ASP A 675 -23.20 -15.20 12.81
CA ASP A 675 -21.82 -15.03 13.28
C ASP A 675 -20.95 -16.17 12.75
N ALA A 676 -19.93 -15.81 11.97
CA ALA A 676 -19.07 -16.77 11.28
C ALA A 676 -18.19 -17.59 12.24
N VAL A 677 -17.93 -17.07 13.44
CA VAL A 677 -17.12 -17.72 14.47
C VAL A 677 -17.99 -18.61 15.35
N THR A 678 -19.13 -18.11 15.83
CA THR A 678 -19.96 -18.84 16.80
C THR A 678 -21.07 -19.68 16.17
N GLY A 679 -21.42 -19.42 14.91
CA GLY A 679 -22.57 -20.00 14.22
C GLY A 679 -23.92 -19.47 14.73
N THR A 680 -23.92 -18.44 15.56
CA THR A 680 -25.15 -17.86 16.13
C THR A 680 -25.89 -17.06 15.07
N ALA A 681 -27.16 -17.39 14.84
CA ALA A 681 -28.03 -16.62 13.96
C ALA A 681 -28.65 -15.44 14.70
N HIS A 682 -28.60 -14.26 14.08
CA HIS A 682 -29.20 -13.03 14.55
C HIS A 682 -30.20 -12.51 13.51
N VAL A 683 -31.39 -12.13 13.95
CA VAL A 683 -32.42 -11.57 13.06
C VAL A 683 -32.30 -10.05 12.97
N ALA A 684 -32.79 -9.46 11.89
CA ALA A 684 -32.91 -8.01 11.75
C ALA A 684 -33.64 -7.40 12.97
N GLY A 685 -33.15 -6.25 13.42
CA GLY A 685 -33.60 -5.55 14.64
C GLY A 685 -32.92 -6.02 15.92
N THR A 686 -32.06 -7.05 15.88
CA THR A 686 -31.25 -7.44 17.04
C THR A 686 -30.19 -6.38 17.33
N GLU A 687 -30.10 -5.95 18.59
CA GLU A 687 -29.00 -5.13 19.09
C GLU A 687 -27.81 -6.02 19.46
N LEU A 688 -26.65 -5.74 18.87
CA LEU A 688 -25.39 -6.40 19.20
C LEU A 688 -24.48 -5.42 19.93
N THR A 689 -23.96 -5.84 21.08
CA THR A 689 -22.95 -5.11 21.83
C THR A 689 -21.58 -5.33 21.20
N LEU A 690 -20.87 -4.23 20.96
CA LEU A 690 -19.45 -4.22 20.61
C LEU A 690 -18.67 -3.72 21.83
N GLU A 691 -18.01 -4.65 22.52
CA GLU A 691 -17.09 -4.33 23.61
C GLU A 691 -15.90 -3.47 23.10
N ALA A 692 -15.15 -2.87 24.02
CA ALA A 692 -13.94 -2.13 23.71
C ALA A 692 -12.99 -2.96 22.84
N TRP A 693 -12.50 -2.40 21.74
CA TRP A 693 -11.57 -3.06 20.81
C TRP A 693 -12.08 -4.39 20.23
N SER A 694 -13.39 -4.62 20.22
CA SER A 694 -13.98 -5.85 19.67
C SER A 694 -14.17 -5.77 18.16
N THR A 695 -14.36 -6.94 17.54
CA THR A 695 -14.78 -7.08 16.16
C THR A 695 -15.73 -8.26 15.99
N LEU A 696 -16.64 -8.18 15.03
CA LEU A 696 -17.56 -9.25 14.65
C LEU A 696 -17.40 -9.56 13.17
N THR A 697 -17.39 -10.85 12.82
CA THR A 697 -17.46 -11.32 11.44
C THR A 697 -18.80 -12.01 11.24
N LEU A 698 -19.63 -11.46 10.37
CA LEU A 698 -21.01 -11.90 10.15
C LEU A 698 -21.19 -12.25 8.67
N LEU A 699 -21.95 -13.30 8.38
CA LEU A 699 -22.34 -13.69 7.03
C LEU A 699 -23.85 -13.49 6.87
N ASP A 700 -24.29 -13.17 5.66
CA ASP A 700 -25.73 -13.22 5.35
C ASP A 700 -26.31 -14.61 5.69
N GLY A 701 -27.46 -14.61 6.37
CA GLY A 701 -28.15 -15.81 6.85
C GLY A 701 -29.00 -16.55 5.82
#